data_AF-A0A8J9UZW3-F1
#
_entry.id   AF-A0A8J9UZW3-F1
#
_cell.length_a   1.000
_cell.length_b   1.000
_cell.length_c   1.000
_cell.angle_alpha   90.00
_cell.angle_beta   90.00
_cell.angle_gamma   90.00
#
_symmetry.space_group_name_H-M   'P 1'
#
loop_
_entity.id
_entity.type
_entity.pdbx_description
1 polymer ?
#
loop_
_entity_poly.entity_id
_entity_poly.type
_entity_poly.pdbx_seq_one_letter_code
_entity_poly.pdbx_strand_id
1 'polypeptide(L)'
;MYAVEKKFEIEMKLKREMTNMQELKAAAKKSSTLANDVCNVLGACEQRLQQLETAVLPLYGDTARLQQIHHNMERTVTALDHVINYYMVSRELVDLIQAGPHTSSTETLNIYVEALDKLQEAQNYFNKNNPQSVELENINQLYNTGVLKLENAFEELLSRNTRPLSPTTLMDMIALEEDSSVDSVSVSNSNSTTNTALETMRAAATWLSDAGRPPAGPLLAIRGPAALNSLVAFKDYLRSRSMAASPLMRNKNMLNRTDSTQRRTSKIQKVLEKRAINIMMKASQTLEQSTGLAIGPRRSINEAYAESSHCAADERAAEAAASLAAALVRVARREQRHALGLVPLARLPALLAALLKDCHALLASEVERVCQRARRAAARCAAGAAAGWALAARLQRLAPDAARALHPAPPAPYHAIVAACNHHCVRSLEEWVEGVRGDGAAGAVDGTVHQLAAAALAYCHALADRVHVIGPALAGEAAYARAAAALPAVQDRNALMLALYMRKVLAQLNLTLRNKSEQYPDALKAIFLLNNTLYLLQGLQRGALLDVLSLAEPDCEKNYRDMIQDYKNAYLQSWNKILSHLVLDEALPAKLRDKDRQMLKDKLSAFNREWEEATRAQRSYSVPDAELREELKRANKQALLPRYTALHAAAAAAPFAKHPDKYLKYAPLQIAAQLDGYFDEAA
;
A
#
# COMPACT_ATOMS: atom_id res chain seq x y z
N MET A 1 148.85 37.68 83.52
CA MET A 1 147.46 37.94 83.97
C MET A 1 146.41 37.81 82.85
N TYR A 2 146.73 38.05 81.57
CA TYR A 2 145.78 38.01 80.42
C TYR A 2 145.22 36.63 79.99
N ALA A 3 145.87 35.52 80.36
CA ALA A 3 145.49 34.17 79.91
C ALA A 3 144.30 33.57 80.69
N VAL A 4 144.03 34.07 81.90
CA VAL A 4 143.01 33.51 82.79
C VAL A 4 141.61 34.02 82.41
N GLU A 5 141.46 35.30 82.04
CA GLU A 5 140.18 35.88 81.62
C GLU A 5 139.67 35.28 80.29
N LYS A 6 140.56 35.10 79.29
CA LYS A 6 140.17 34.49 78.01
C LYS A 6 139.71 33.04 78.15
N LYS A 7 140.29 32.28 79.07
CA LYS A 7 139.89 30.89 79.34
C LYS A 7 138.49 30.83 79.95
N PHE A 8 138.19 31.73 80.90
CA PHE A 8 136.88 31.78 81.55
C PHE A 8 135.77 32.21 80.57
N GLU A 9 136.04 33.15 79.66
CA GLU A 9 135.05 33.61 78.67
C GLU A 9 134.74 32.53 77.60
N ILE A 10 135.76 31.77 77.16
CA ILE A 10 135.59 30.64 76.24
C ILE A 10 134.83 29.50 76.92
N GLU A 11 135.13 29.18 78.18
CA GLU A 11 134.39 28.17 78.94
C GLU A 11 132.92 28.56 79.15
N MET A 12 132.62 29.83 79.40
CA MET A 12 131.25 30.35 79.52
C MET A 12 130.47 30.27 78.20
N LYS A 13 131.09 30.65 77.07
CA LYS A 13 130.46 30.53 75.73
C LYS A 13 130.27 29.08 75.34
N LEU A 14 131.25 28.20 75.61
CA LEU A 14 131.14 26.77 75.37
C LEU A 14 130.00 26.15 76.19
N LYS A 15 129.84 26.56 77.46
CA LYS A 15 128.73 26.10 78.30
C LYS A 15 127.37 26.55 77.77
N ARG A 16 127.26 27.80 77.30
CA ARG A 16 126.03 28.35 76.70
C ARG A 16 125.68 27.67 75.37
N GLU A 17 126.66 27.45 74.50
CA GLU A 17 126.46 26.71 73.24
C GLU A 17 126.12 25.24 73.48
N MET A 18 126.71 24.60 74.51
CA MET A 18 126.33 23.24 74.91
C MET A 18 124.89 23.16 75.41
N THR A 19 124.41 24.13 76.19
CA THR A 19 122.99 24.17 76.63
C THR A 19 122.05 24.45 75.46
N ASN A 20 122.36 25.40 74.58
CA ASN A 20 121.54 25.69 73.39
C ASN A 20 121.47 24.48 72.46
N MET A 21 122.59 23.78 72.25
CA MET A 21 122.64 22.57 71.45
C MET A 21 121.83 21.43 72.09
N GLN A 22 121.81 21.31 73.42
CA GLN A 22 120.96 20.35 74.13
C GLN A 22 119.46 20.68 74.00
N GLU A 23 119.07 21.95 74.14
CA GLU A 23 117.68 22.39 73.97
C GLU A 23 117.18 22.22 72.53
N LEU A 24 118.00 22.56 71.52
CA LEU A 24 117.64 22.36 70.12
C LEU A 24 117.52 20.87 69.78
N LYS A 25 118.40 20.03 70.34
CA LYS A 25 118.34 18.57 70.17
C LYS A 25 117.11 17.98 70.88
N ALA A 26 116.68 18.54 72.00
CA ALA A 26 115.44 18.17 72.67
C ALA A 26 114.20 18.62 71.88
N ALA A 27 114.18 19.84 71.34
CA ALA A 27 113.09 20.35 70.51
C ALA A 27 112.96 19.59 69.19
N ALA A 28 114.07 19.28 68.51
CA ALA A 28 114.09 18.44 67.31
C ALA A 28 113.61 17.02 67.60
N LYS A 29 114.02 16.42 68.73
CA LYS A 29 113.53 15.11 69.15
C LYS A 29 112.03 15.13 69.43
N LYS A 30 111.51 16.20 70.04
CA LYS A 30 110.08 16.41 70.30
C LYS A 30 109.27 16.61 69.00
N SER A 31 109.81 17.38 68.04
CA SER A 31 109.19 17.55 66.72
C SER A 31 109.18 16.25 65.91
N SER A 32 110.24 15.44 66.00
CA SER A 32 110.32 14.13 65.36
C SER A 32 109.34 13.13 65.99
N THR A 33 109.13 13.19 67.31
CA THR A 33 108.11 12.35 67.96
C THR A 33 106.71 12.76 67.53
N LEU A 34 106.40 14.07 67.52
CA LEU A 34 105.09 14.55 67.07
C LEU A 34 104.81 14.23 65.59
N ALA A 35 105.82 14.36 64.72
CA ALA A 35 105.69 13.98 63.31
C ALA A 35 105.43 12.47 63.14
N ASN A 36 106.12 11.64 63.93
CA ASN A 36 105.84 10.20 63.95
C ASN A 36 104.43 9.89 64.48
N ASP A 37 103.96 10.62 65.49
CA ASP A 37 102.60 10.46 66.02
C ASP A 37 101.54 10.83 64.98
N VAL A 38 101.72 11.92 64.22
CA VAL A 38 100.82 12.30 63.12
C VAL A 38 100.85 11.26 61.99
N CYS A 39 102.03 10.75 61.62
CA CYS A 39 102.15 9.67 60.64
C CYS A 39 101.46 8.39 61.12
N ASN A 40 101.53 8.07 62.43
CA ASN A 40 100.85 6.93 63.01
C ASN A 40 99.32 7.10 63.00
N VAL A 41 98.81 8.29 63.29
CA VAL A 41 97.36 8.59 63.24
C VAL A 41 96.84 8.54 61.80
N LEU A 42 97.56 9.13 60.85
CA LEU A 42 97.18 9.09 59.43
C LEU A 42 97.22 7.66 58.90
N GLY A 43 98.27 6.89 59.21
CA GLY A 43 98.35 5.48 58.86
C GLY A 43 97.20 4.67 59.48
N ALA A 44 96.82 4.93 60.73
CA ALA A 44 95.67 4.30 61.36
C ALA A 44 94.33 4.71 60.72
N CYS A 45 94.20 5.96 60.27
CA CYS A 45 93.01 6.45 59.59
C CYS A 45 92.87 5.84 58.19
N GLU A 46 93.97 5.77 57.44
CA GLU A 46 94.04 5.16 56.11
C GLU A 46 93.72 3.66 56.19
N GLN A 47 94.26 2.97 57.20
CA GLN A 47 93.97 1.57 57.45
C GLN A 47 92.50 1.33 57.84
N ARG A 48 91.89 2.22 58.66
CA ARG A 48 90.45 2.16 58.97
C ARG A 48 89.57 2.48 57.76
N LEU A 49 89.99 3.42 56.91
CA LEU A 49 89.25 3.77 55.69
C LEU A 49 89.28 2.61 54.70
N GLN A 50 90.44 1.97 54.53
CA GLN A 50 90.60 0.80 53.67
C GLN A 50 89.83 -0.42 54.21
N GLN A 51 89.78 -0.62 55.53
CA GLN A 51 88.92 -1.62 56.18
C GLN A 51 87.43 -1.32 55.99
N LEU A 52 87.03 -0.05 56.07
CA LEU A 52 85.65 0.35 55.82
C LEU A 52 85.28 0.14 54.35
N GLU A 53 86.15 0.54 53.41
CA GLU A 53 85.94 0.37 51.98
C GLU A 53 85.83 -1.12 51.60
N THR A 54 86.74 -1.96 52.11
CA THR A 54 86.66 -3.42 51.91
C THR A 54 85.46 -4.07 52.57
N ALA A 55 84.90 -3.50 53.64
CA ALA A 55 83.67 -3.99 54.26
C ALA A 55 82.39 -3.47 53.55
N VAL A 56 82.41 -2.25 53.02
CA VAL A 56 81.23 -1.57 52.48
C VAL A 56 81.02 -1.84 50.98
N LEU A 57 82.08 -1.97 50.18
CA LEU A 57 81.95 -2.29 48.74
C LEU A 57 81.17 -3.60 48.49
N PRO A 58 81.48 -4.72 49.21
CA PRO A 58 80.72 -5.96 49.08
C PRO A 58 79.25 -5.80 49.49
N LEU A 59 78.97 -4.99 50.52
CA LEU A 59 77.59 -4.71 50.95
C LEU A 59 76.76 -4.04 49.85
N TYR A 60 77.34 -3.14 49.05
CA TYR A 60 76.64 -2.57 47.89
C TYR A 60 76.35 -3.62 46.81
N GLY A 61 77.32 -4.49 46.52
CA GLY A 61 77.15 -5.60 45.56
C GLY A 61 76.10 -6.62 46.03
N ASP A 62 76.15 -7.01 47.30
CA ASP A 62 75.21 -7.94 47.92
C ASP A 62 73.81 -7.32 48.04
N THR A 63 73.70 -6.03 48.35
CA THR A 63 72.41 -5.31 48.37
C THR A 63 71.80 -5.21 46.97
N ALA A 64 72.61 -4.91 45.94
CA ALA A 64 72.13 -4.87 44.55
C ALA A 64 71.67 -6.25 44.07
N ARG A 65 72.43 -7.31 44.42
CA ARG A 65 72.03 -8.69 44.15
C ARG A 65 70.74 -9.07 44.87
N LEU A 66 70.58 -8.67 46.13
CA LEU A 66 69.38 -8.92 46.92
C LEU A 66 68.15 -8.18 46.35
N GLN A 67 68.31 -6.92 45.93
CA GLN A 67 67.26 -6.17 45.24
C GLN A 67 66.85 -6.83 43.92
N GLN A 68 67.81 -7.35 43.16
CA GLN A 68 67.51 -8.07 41.92
C GLN A 68 66.77 -9.39 42.18
N ILE A 69 67.15 -10.13 43.23
CA ILE A 69 66.43 -11.33 43.68
C ILE A 69 65.00 -10.98 44.10
N HIS A 70 64.83 -9.92 44.90
CA HIS A 70 63.51 -9.45 45.33
C HIS A 70 62.63 -9.08 44.14
N HIS A 71 63.16 -8.31 43.19
CA HIS A 71 62.44 -7.94 41.98
C HIS A 71 62.07 -9.15 41.12
N ASN A 72 62.97 -10.13 40.97
CA ASN A 72 62.67 -11.37 40.25
C ASN A 72 61.58 -12.19 40.96
N MET A 73 61.62 -12.24 42.29
CA MET A 73 60.64 -12.94 43.11
C MET A 73 59.25 -12.28 43.00
N GLU A 74 59.16 -10.95 43.11
CA GLU A 74 57.90 -10.21 42.89
C GLU A 74 57.33 -10.43 41.48
N ARG A 75 58.19 -10.43 40.46
CA ARG A 75 57.78 -10.74 39.08
C ARG A 75 57.30 -12.17 38.91
N THR A 76 57.88 -13.11 39.64
CA THR A 76 57.47 -14.52 39.60
C THR A 76 56.15 -14.73 40.34
N VAL A 77 55.94 -14.06 41.48
CA VAL A 77 54.67 -14.09 42.22
C VAL A 77 53.55 -13.50 41.37
N THR A 78 53.75 -12.32 40.80
CA THR A 78 52.74 -11.68 39.92
C THR A 78 52.45 -12.51 38.68
N ALA A 79 53.45 -13.19 38.09
CA ALA A 79 53.23 -14.13 36.99
C ALA A 79 52.45 -15.38 37.44
N LEU A 80 52.76 -15.95 38.61
CA LEU A 80 52.04 -17.08 39.19
C LEU A 80 50.57 -16.73 39.46
N ASP A 81 50.30 -15.59 40.08
CA ASP A 81 48.94 -15.11 40.36
C ASP A 81 48.14 -14.95 39.06
N HIS A 82 48.77 -14.41 38.02
CA HIS A 82 48.12 -14.27 36.71
C HIS A 82 47.70 -15.63 36.12
N VAL A 83 48.56 -16.65 36.22
CA VAL A 83 48.25 -18.00 35.73
C VAL A 83 47.19 -18.67 36.60
N ILE A 84 47.33 -18.62 37.93
CA ILE A 84 46.41 -19.25 38.89
C ILE A 84 44.98 -18.76 38.67
N ASN A 85 44.80 -17.46 38.42
CA ASN A 85 43.49 -16.88 38.17
C ASN A 85 42.76 -17.61 37.02
N TYR A 86 43.42 -17.90 35.89
CA TYR A 86 42.79 -18.63 34.76
C TYR A 86 42.37 -20.06 35.11
N TYR A 87 43.14 -20.75 35.96
CA TYR A 87 42.79 -22.10 36.43
C TYR A 87 41.60 -22.07 37.41
N MET A 88 41.40 -20.96 38.13
CA MET A 88 40.30 -20.80 39.09
C MET A 88 38.98 -20.33 38.45
N VAL A 89 39.01 -19.66 37.30
CA VAL A 89 37.83 -19.10 36.60
C VAL A 89 36.68 -20.11 36.49
N SER A 90 36.96 -21.35 36.09
CA SER A 90 35.92 -22.38 35.92
C SER A 90 35.21 -22.71 37.22
N ARG A 91 35.93 -22.72 38.35
CA ARG A 91 35.38 -23.03 39.69
C ARG A 91 34.61 -21.86 40.28
N GLU A 92 35.09 -20.64 40.07
CA GLU A 92 34.44 -19.43 40.60
C GLU A 92 33.13 -19.11 39.90
N LEU A 93 33.05 -19.36 38.59
CA LEU A 93 31.90 -18.96 37.79
C LEU A 93 30.86 -20.08 37.58
N VAL A 94 31.14 -21.32 38.00
CA VAL A 94 30.26 -22.46 37.73
C VAL A 94 28.84 -22.25 38.27
N ASP A 95 28.70 -21.77 39.50
CA ASP A 95 27.41 -21.57 40.15
C ASP A 95 26.59 -20.47 39.45
N LEU A 96 27.26 -19.37 39.07
CA LEU A 96 26.62 -18.26 38.35
C LEU A 96 26.14 -18.69 36.96
N ILE A 97 26.99 -19.38 36.19
CA ILE A 97 26.64 -19.90 34.87
C ILE A 97 25.55 -20.98 34.97
N GLN A 98 25.56 -21.78 36.03
CA GLN A 98 24.51 -22.77 36.30
C GLN A 98 23.17 -22.13 36.72
N ALA A 99 23.18 -21.03 37.44
CA ALA A 99 21.95 -20.29 37.76
C ALA A 99 21.30 -19.63 36.53
N GLY A 100 22.12 -19.16 35.58
CA GLY A 100 21.65 -18.47 34.38
C GLY A 100 21.50 -16.95 34.57
N PRO A 101 21.28 -16.19 33.48
CA PRO A 101 21.26 -14.74 33.52
C PRO A 101 19.99 -14.18 34.15
N HIS A 102 20.13 -13.14 34.97
CA HIS A 102 19.01 -12.38 35.51
C HIS A 102 18.65 -11.20 34.59
N THR A 103 17.45 -11.25 34.00
CA THR A 103 17.00 -10.29 32.98
C THR A 103 16.09 -9.17 33.50
N SER A 104 16.07 -8.94 34.82
CA SER A 104 15.25 -7.89 35.45
C SER A 104 15.74 -6.47 35.15
N SER A 105 17.06 -6.30 35.02
CA SER A 105 17.71 -5.03 34.73
C SER A 105 18.97 -5.24 33.89
N THR A 106 19.44 -4.19 33.23
CA THR A 106 20.68 -4.25 32.44
C THR A 106 21.90 -4.52 33.34
N GLU A 107 21.91 -3.97 34.55
CA GLU A 107 23.00 -4.17 35.52
C GLU A 107 23.12 -5.63 35.95
N THR A 108 22.00 -6.29 36.26
CA THR A 108 22.01 -7.71 36.66
C THR A 108 22.41 -8.65 35.51
N LEU A 109 22.08 -8.27 34.27
CA LEU A 109 22.51 -9.00 33.09
C LEU A 109 24.01 -8.83 32.85
N ASN A 110 24.54 -7.63 33.06
CA ASN A 110 25.97 -7.33 32.86
C ASN A 110 26.86 -8.20 33.75
N ILE A 111 26.45 -8.52 34.98
CA ILE A 111 27.20 -9.44 35.86
C ILE A 111 27.40 -10.82 35.18
N TYR A 112 26.36 -11.31 34.51
CA TYR A 112 26.43 -12.59 33.80
C TYR A 112 27.29 -12.50 32.52
N VAL A 113 27.17 -11.40 31.79
CA VAL A 113 27.93 -11.13 30.57
C VAL A 113 29.43 -10.99 30.87
N GLU A 114 29.80 -10.25 31.92
CA GLU A 114 31.18 -10.12 32.38
C GLU A 114 31.78 -11.47 32.80
N ALA A 115 30.98 -12.38 33.37
CA ALA A 115 31.42 -13.74 33.67
C ALA A 115 31.72 -14.54 32.37
N LEU A 116 30.93 -14.35 31.33
CA LEU A 116 31.18 -14.97 30.02
C LEU A 116 32.43 -14.39 29.35
N ASP A 117 32.68 -13.07 29.47
CA ASP A 117 33.90 -12.44 28.96
C ASP A 117 35.14 -12.98 29.67
N LYS A 118 35.09 -13.17 31.00
CA LYS A 118 36.18 -13.81 31.77
C LYS A 118 36.44 -15.25 31.31
N LEU A 119 35.39 -16.02 31.02
CA LEU A 119 35.54 -17.37 30.45
C LEU A 119 36.17 -17.34 29.06
N GLN A 120 35.77 -16.39 28.21
CA GLN A 120 36.34 -16.20 26.87
C GLN A 120 37.81 -15.80 26.92
N GLU A 121 38.21 -14.95 27.86
CA GLU A 121 39.61 -14.59 28.10
C GLU A 121 40.43 -15.80 28.55
N ALA A 122 39.89 -16.62 29.46
CA ALA A 122 40.51 -17.86 29.89
C ALA A 122 40.66 -18.87 28.74
N GLN A 123 39.65 -19.03 27.86
CA GLN A 123 39.77 -19.83 26.65
C GLN A 123 40.91 -19.34 25.76
N ASN A 124 41.01 -18.04 25.54
CA ASN A 124 42.07 -17.44 24.72
C ASN A 124 43.46 -17.69 25.32
N TYR A 125 43.58 -17.62 26.65
CA TYR A 125 44.81 -17.95 27.36
C TYR A 125 45.21 -19.43 27.17
N PHE A 126 44.30 -20.37 27.43
CA PHE A 126 44.58 -21.80 27.31
C PHE A 126 44.81 -22.23 25.86
N ASN A 127 44.07 -21.68 24.90
CA ASN A 127 44.31 -21.95 23.47
C ASN A 127 45.71 -21.50 23.01
N LYS A 128 46.26 -20.43 23.59
CA LYS A 128 47.60 -19.94 23.24
C LYS A 128 48.72 -20.69 23.95
N ASN A 129 48.51 -21.07 25.22
CA ASN A 129 49.57 -21.60 26.08
C ASN A 129 49.51 -23.12 26.28
N ASN A 130 48.32 -23.72 26.39
CA ASN A 130 48.14 -25.15 26.63
C ASN A 130 46.85 -25.71 25.99
N PRO A 131 46.86 -26.01 24.68
CA PRO A 131 45.67 -26.38 23.91
C PRO A 131 45.08 -27.77 24.23
N GLN A 132 45.83 -28.65 24.90
CA GLN A 132 45.40 -30.02 25.23
C GLN A 132 45.03 -30.18 26.71
N SER A 133 44.83 -29.06 27.42
CA SER A 133 44.47 -29.06 28.83
C SER A 133 43.03 -29.52 29.07
N VAL A 134 42.80 -30.25 30.16
CA VAL A 134 41.45 -30.62 30.62
C VAL A 134 40.68 -29.40 31.12
N GLU A 135 41.40 -28.38 31.58
CA GLU A 135 40.87 -27.10 32.00
C GLU A 135 40.23 -26.35 30.85
N LEU A 136 40.85 -26.36 29.66
CA LEU A 136 40.27 -25.76 28.45
C LEU A 136 38.95 -26.44 28.06
N GLU A 137 38.88 -27.77 28.15
CA GLU A 137 37.65 -28.52 27.87
C GLU A 137 36.53 -28.12 28.84
N ASN A 138 36.82 -28.06 30.15
CA ASN A 138 35.86 -27.63 31.16
C ASN A 138 35.37 -26.18 30.94
N ILE A 139 36.29 -25.26 30.60
CA ILE A 139 35.96 -23.86 30.30
C ILE A 139 35.12 -23.77 29.02
N ASN A 140 35.44 -24.53 27.98
CA ASN A 140 34.66 -24.59 26.74
C ASN A 140 33.24 -25.08 27.00
N GLN A 141 33.07 -26.15 27.78
CA GLN A 141 31.75 -26.67 28.15
C GLN A 141 30.94 -25.66 28.97
N LEU A 142 31.56 -25.02 29.96
CA LEU A 142 30.90 -24.02 30.80
C LEU A 142 30.49 -22.79 29.99
N TYR A 143 31.38 -22.28 29.13
CA TYR A 143 31.10 -21.17 28.23
C TYR A 143 29.96 -21.48 27.26
N ASN A 144 30.00 -22.63 26.58
CA ASN A 144 28.92 -23.03 25.66
C ASN A 144 27.58 -23.17 26.39
N THR A 145 27.58 -23.69 27.62
CA THR A 145 26.39 -23.76 28.47
C THR A 145 25.87 -22.38 28.83
N GLY A 146 26.77 -21.45 29.16
CA GLY A 146 26.40 -20.08 29.51
C GLY A 146 25.85 -19.28 28.33
N VAL A 147 26.47 -19.42 27.16
CA VAL A 147 25.98 -18.83 25.89
C VAL A 147 24.57 -19.33 25.58
N LEU A 148 24.32 -20.65 25.67
CA LEU A 148 23.00 -21.23 25.41
C LEU A 148 21.94 -20.68 26.39
N LYS A 149 22.30 -20.49 27.65
CA LYS A 149 21.38 -19.89 28.64
C LYS A 149 21.08 -18.43 28.35
N LEU A 150 22.06 -17.68 27.84
CA LEU A 150 21.85 -16.31 27.40
C LEU A 150 20.95 -16.24 26.16
N GLU A 151 21.14 -17.14 25.19
CA GLU A 151 20.26 -17.27 24.02
C GLU A 151 18.81 -17.54 24.45
N ASN A 152 18.60 -18.51 25.35
CA ASN A 152 17.27 -18.86 25.88
C ASN A 152 16.64 -17.70 26.65
N ALA A 153 17.41 -16.98 27.48
CA ALA A 153 16.91 -15.85 28.25
C ALA A 153 16.55 -14.65 27.35
N PHE A 154 17.32 -14.42 26.28
CA PHE A 154 16.96 -13.44 25.25
C PHE A 154 15.66 -13.82 24.56
N GLU A 155 15.50 -15.08 24.17
CA GLU A 155 14.29 -15.58 23.52
C GLU A 155 13.05 -15.47 24.42
N GLU A 156 13.17 -15.84 25.70
CA GLU A 156 12.10 -15.69 26.69
C GLU A 156 11.69 -14.21 26.83
N LEU A 157 12.66 -13.31 26.97
CA LEU A 157 12.38 -11.89 27.13
C LEU A 157 11.76 -11.29 25.85
N LEU A 158 12.24 -11.70 24.68
CA LEU A 158 11.66 -11.32 23.39
C LEU A 158 10.20 -11.79 23.28
N SER A 159 9.92 -13.04 23.67
CA SER A 159 8.57 -13.63 23.63
C SER A 159 7.59 -12.89 24.55
N ARG A 160 8.02 -12.54 25.77
CA ARG A 160 7.21 -11.85 26.77
C ARG A 160 6.82 -10.43 26.33
N ASN A 161 7.69 -9.77 25.57
CA ASN A 161 7.52 -8.39 25.12
C ASN A 161 6.99 -8.24 23.69
N THR A 162 6.85 -9.34 22.94
CA THR A 162 6.36 -9.29 21.56
C THR A 162 4.91 -9.76 21.52
N ARG A 163 3.99 -8.83 21.21
CA ARG A 163 2.57 -9.14 20.99
C ARG A 163 2.07 -8.54 19.67
N PRO A 164 1.19 -9.27 18.94
CA PRO A 164 0.46 -8.71 17.80
C PRO A 164 -0.32 -7.46 18.21
N LEU A 165 -0.41 -6.49 17.31
CA LEU A 165 -1.27 -5.32 17.47
C LEU A 165 -2.73 -5.71 17.30
N SER A 166 -3.61 -5.11 18.09
CA SER A 166 -5.05 -5.26 17.88
C SER A 166 -5.50 -4.43 16.67
N PRO A 167 -6.63 -4.80 16.04
CA PRO A 167 -7.16 -4.02 14.92
C PRO A 167 -7.50 -2.57 15.27
N THR A 168 -7.96 -2.31 16.50
CA THR A 168 -8.29 -0.95 16.95
C THR A 168 -7.05 -0.09 17.09
N THR A 169 -5.96 -0.62 17.66
CA THR A 169 -4.70 0.13 17.74
C THR A 169 -4.15 0.45 16.35
N LEU A 170 -4.30 -0.46 15.38
CA LEU A 170 -3.92 -0.17 13.98
C LEU A 170 -4.79 0.92 13.34
N MET A 171 -6.10 0.96 13.62
CA MET A 171 -6.97 2.06 13.18
C MET A 171 -6.53 3.40 13.78
N ASP A 172 -6.25 3.43 15.08
CA ASP A 172 -5.83 4.65 15.78
C ASP A 172 -4.49 5.15 15.25
N MET A 173 -3.53 4.24 15.04
CA MET A 173 -2.28 4.57 14.36
C MET A 173 -2.57 5.20 13.00
N ILE A 174 -3.37 4.52 12.15
CA ILE A 174 -3.68 5.00 10.79
C ILE A 174 -4.22 6.43 10.82
N ALA A 175 -5.21 6.70 11.68
CA ALA A 175 -5.83 8.01 11.83
C ALA A 175 -4.84 9.10 12.27
N LEU A 176 -4.00 8.82 13.27
CA LEU A 176 -3.08 9.82 13.85
C LEU A 176 -2.03 10.37 12.86
N GLU A 177 -1.59 9.60 11.86
CA GLU A 177 -0.66 10.11 10.84
C GLU A 177 -1.37 10.80 9.66
N GLU A 178 -2.66 10.57 9.43
CA GLU A 178 -3.41 11.34 8.42
C GLU A 178 -3.59 12.81 8.85
N ASP A 179 -3.58 13.06 10.17
CA ASP A 179 -3.67 14.41 10.76
C ASP A 179 -2.31 15.06 11.06
N SER A 180 -1.21 14.30 11.13
CA SER A 180 0.11 14.85 11.44
C SER A 180 0.89 15.25 10.18
N SER A 181 0.71 16.49 9.74
CA SER A 181 1.64 17.12 8.79
C SER A 181 3.01 17.27 9.45
N VAL A 182 4.02 16.56 8.92
CA VAL A 182 5.47 16.80 9.08
C VAL A 182 5.99 16.85 10.52
N ASP A 183 6.85 15.88 10.84
CA ASP A 183 7.78 15.85 11.98
C ASP A 183 7.21 15.88 13.41
N SER A 184 7.74 14.95 14.22
CA SER A 184 7.59 14.89 15.68
C SER A 184 6.19 14.66 16.25
N VAL A 185 5.73 13.41 16.23
CA VAL A 185 4.81 12.95 17.29
C VAL A 185 5.36 11.65 17.86
N SER A 186 5.91 11.76 19.07
CA SER A 186 6.10 10.63 19.98
C SER A 186 4.73 10.02 20.24
N VAL A 187 4.42 8.91 19.56
CA VAL A 187 3.27 8.09 19.94
C VAL A 187 3.57 7.54 21.31
N SER A 188 3.03 8.20 22.33
CA SER A 188 2.99 7.72 23.69
C SER A 188 2.32 6.34 23.71
N ASN A 189 3.15 5.33 23.93
CA ASN A 189 2.90 4.27 24.91
C ASN A 189 1.65 3.38 24.77
N SER A 190 1.26 2.98 23.56
CA SER A 190 0.42 1.78 23.38
C SER A 190 1.28 0.60 22.93
N ASN A 191 1.70 -0.22 23.91
CA ASN A 191 2.56 -1.41 23.83
C ASN A 191 4.08 -1.17 23.92
N SER A 192 4.51 -0.33 24.86
CA SER A 192 5.92 -0.26 25.24
C SER A 192 6.33 -1.59 25.87
N THR A 193 7.19 -2.34 25.18
CA THR A 193 8.33 -2.94 25.87
C THR A 193 8.81 -1.90 26.89
N THR A 194 8.79 -2.19 28.19
CA THR A 194 9.30 -1.20 29.16
C THR A 194 10.70 -0.81 28.70
N ASN A 195 11.07 0.48 28.75
CA ASN A 195 12.39 0.93 28.25
C ASN A 195 13.52 0.06 28.82
N THR A 196 13.36 -0.37 30.08
CA THR A 196 14.22 -1.34 30.76
C THR A 196 14.34 -2.69 30.04
N ALA A 197 13.24 -3.31 29.62
CA ALA A 197 13.25 -4.59 28.93
C ALA A 197 13.88 -4.47 27.53
N LEU A 198 13.65 -3.35 26.84
CA LEU A 198 14.26 -3.06 25.54
C LEU A 198 15.78 -2.89 25.66
N GLU A 199 16.24 -2.17 26.69
CA GLU A 199 17.65 -1.99 27.00
C GLU A 199 18.33 -3.33 27.34
N THR A 200 17.70 -4.17 28.16
CA THR A 200 18.21 -5.52 28.46
C THR A 200 18.31 -6.40 27.21
N MET A 201 17.34 -6.33 26.29
CA MET A 201 17.42 -7.06 25.00
C MET A 201 18.60 -6.59 24.18
N ARG A 202 18.84 -5.28 24.10
CA ARG A 202 19.95 -4.73 23.33
C ARG A 202 21.29 -5.16 23.91
N ALA A 203 21.44 -5.13 25.23
CA ALA A 203 22.65 -5.60 25.90
C ALA A 203 22.94 -7.08 25.59
N ALA A 204 21.95 -7.96 25.78
CA ALA A 204 22.09 -9.38 25.44
C ALA A 204 22.39 -9.60 23.94
N ALA A 205 21.67 -8.91 23.05
CA ALA A 205 21.83 -9.05 21.61
C ALA A 205 23.17 -8.52 21.09
N THR A 206 23.70 -7.46 21.70
CA THR A 206 25.02 -6.90 21.37
C THR A 206 26.09 -7.91 21.73
N TRP A 207 26.08 -8.42 22.96
CA TRP A 207 27.04 -9.44 23.39
C TRP A 207 26.96 -10.71 22.54
N LEU A 208 25.76 -11.23 22.28
CA LEU A 208 25.56 -12.40 21.43
C LEU A 208 26.09 -12.17 19.99
N SER A 209 25.94 -10.95 19.47
CA SER A 209 26.47 -10.58 18.15
C SER A 209 28.00 -10.55 18.14
N ASP A 210 28.62 -10.02 19.18
CA ASP A 210 30.07 -9.95 19.34
C ASP A 210 30.67 -11.35 19.54
N ALA A 211 29.96 -12.26 20.22
CA ALA A 211 30.29 -13.68 20.33
C ALA A 211 30.06 -14.49 19.03
N GLY A 212 29.69 -13.83 17.92
CA GLY A 212 29.46 -14.47 16.63
C GLY A 212 28.13 -15.23 16.50
N ARG A 213 27.22 -15.08 17.48
CA ARG A 213 25.90 -15.73 17.55
C ARG A 213 24.76 -14.72 17.53
N PRO A 214 24.59 -13.95 16.44
CA PRO A 214 23.54 -12.94 16.33
C PRO A 214 22.14 -13.54 16.55
N PRO A 215 21.24 -12.90 17.31
CA PRO A 215 19.91 -13.45 17.61
C PRO A 215 18.90 -13.31 16.44
N ALA A 216 19.34 -13.44 15.19
CA ALA A 216 18.49 -13.27 14.01
C ALA A 216 17.39 -14.35 13.91
N GLY A 217 17.69 -15.60 14.28
CA GLY A 217 16.74 -16.71 14.27
C GLY A 217 15.54 -16.47 15.21
N PRO A 218 15.77 -16.25 16.52
CA PRO A 218 14.71 -15.93 17.47
C PRO A 218 13.89 -14.68 17.09
N LEU A 219 14.55 -13.64 16.57
CA LEU A 219 13.87 -12.44 16.08
C LEU A 219 12.88 -12.77 14.95
N LEU A 220 13.30 -13.56 13.97
CA LEU A 220 12.42 -13.99 12.88
C LEU A 220 11.29 -14.89 13.38
N ALA A 221 11.59 -15.85 14.25
CA ALA A 221 10.63 -16.82 14.76
C ALA A 221 9.52 -16.20 15.62
N ILE A 222 9.81 -15.13 16.35
CA ILE A 222 8.85 -14.49 17.27
C ILE A 222 8.21 -13.24 16.65
N ARG A 223 9.03 -12.31 16.11
CA ARG A 223 8.52 -11.02 15.65
C ARG A 223 7.83 -11.11 14.29
N GLY A 224 8.32 -11.95 13.39
CA GLY A 224 7.72 -12.15 12.05
C GLY A 224 6.26 -12.59 12.15
N PRO A 225 5.95 -13.69 12.86
CA PRO A 225 4.58 -14.13 13.08
C PRO A 225 3.73 -13.10 13.83
N ALA A 226 4.28 -12.36 14.81
CA ALA A 226 3.53 -11.33 15.51
C ALA A 226 3.11 -10.16 14.60
N ALA A 227 4.01 -9.71 13.72
CA ALA A 227 3.72 -8.71 12.70
C ALA A 227 2.65 -9.20 11.71
N LEU A 228 2.79 -10.44 11.22
CA LEU A 228 1.82 -11.05 10.31
C LEU A 228 0.44 -11.19 10.97
N ASN A 229 0.38 -11.71 12.19
CA ASN A 229 -0.87 -11.90 12.94
C ASN A 229 -1.58 -10.56 13.21
N SER A 230 -0.84 -9.47 13.37
CA SER A 230 -1.41 -8.12 13.48
C SER A 230 -2.19 -7.75 12.21
N LEU A 231 -1.60 -7.99 11.03
CA LEU A 231 -2.23 -7.70 9.74
C LEU A 231 -3.36 -8.67 9.40
N VAL A 232 -3.24 -9.96 9.75
CA VAL A 232 -4.30 -10.95 9.56
C VAL A 232 -5.52 -10.59 10.40
N ALA A 233 -5.34 -10.30 11.68
CA ALA A 233 -6.43 -9.87 12.56
C ALA A 233 -7.09 -8.57 12.05
N PHE A 234 -6.29 -7.62 11.56
CA PHE A 234 -6.79 -6.38 10.98
C PHE A 234 -7.59 -6.61 9.70
N LYS A 235 -7.10 -7.46 8.79
CA LYS A 235 -7.83 -7.86 7.58
C LYS A 235 -9.19 -8.48 7.92
N ASP A 236 -9.22 -9.41 8.87
CA ASP A 236 -10.46 -10.09 9.26
C ASP A 236 -11.44 -9.13 9.96
N TYR A 237 -10.92 -8.16 10.71
CA TYR A 237 -11.69 -7.05 11.26
C TYR A 237 -12.31 -6.15 10.18
N LEU A 238 -11.55 -5.77 9.14
CA LEU A 238 -12.07 -5.00 8.01
C LEU A 238 -13.18 -5.78 7.27
N ARG A 239 -12.99 -7.08 7.11
CA ARG A 239 -13.99 -7.96 6.49
C ARG A 239 -15.27 -8.07 7.32
N SER A 240 -15.17 -8.22 8.63
CA SER A 240 -16.34 -8.31 9.53
C SER A 240 -17.11 -7.00 9.60
N ARG A 241 -16.40 -5.86 9.64
CA ARG A 241 -17.01 -4.51 9.57
C ARG A 241 -17.75 -4.29 8.25
N SER A 242 -17.19 -4.78 7.13
CA SER A 242 -17.83 -4.74 5.81
C SER A 242 -19.12 -5.59 5.75
N MET A 243 -19.14 -6.76 6.41
CA MET A 243 -20.35 -7.60 6.51
C MET A 243 -21.41 -6.97 7.42
N ALA A 244 -21.03 -6.32 8.51
CA ALA A 244 -21.95 -5.62 9.41
C ALA A 244 -22.58 -4.36 8.77
N ALA A 245 -21.88 -3.73 7.82
CA ALA A 245 -22.37 -2.58 7.05
C ALA A 245 -23.35 -2.95 5.93
N SER A 246 -23.61 -4.24 5.68
CA SER A 246 -24.58 -4.67 4.66
C SER A 246 -26.02 -4.58 5.20
N PRO A 247 -26.93 -3.80 4.57
CA PRO A 247 -28.33 -3.64 5.04
C PRO A 247 -29.11 -4.96 5.13
N LEU A 248 -28.68 -5.99 4.39
CA LEU A 248 -29.25 -7.34 4.37
C LEU A 248 -28.95 -8.17 5.62
N MET A 249 -27.97 -7.79 6.44
CA MET A 249 -27.57 -8.51 7.65
C MET A 249 -27.80 -7.69 8.93
N ARG A 250 -28.68 -6.68 8.87
CA ARG A 250 -29.31 -6.16 10.09
C ARG A 250 -30.21 -7.29 10.59
N ASN A 251 -29.68 -8.14 11.47
CA ASN A 251 -30.44 -9.20 12.13
C ASN A 251 -31.80 -8.64 12.54
N LYS A 252 -32.87 -9.05 11.84
CA LYS A 252 -34.24 -8.98 12.34
C LYS A 252 -34.30 -9.97 13.50
N ASN A 253 -33.72 -9.62 14.64
CA ASN A 253 -33.82 -10.35 15.90
C ASN A 253 -33.39 -9.40 17.02
N MET A 254 -34.23 -8.40 17.26
CA MET A 254 -34.23 -7.62 18.50
C MET A 254 -35.67 -7.41 18.94
N LEU A 255 -36.40 -8.51 19.12
CA LEU A 255 -37.54 -8.66 20.03
C LEU A 255 -37.90 -10.16 20.07
N ASN A 256 -37.99 -10.70 21.28
CA ASN A 256 -38.33 -12.09 21.65
C ASN A 256 -37.18 -13.10 21.62
N ARG A 257 -36.32 -12.98 22.62
CA ARG A 257 -35.50 -14.08 23.12
C ARG A 257 -36.32 -14.82 24.21
N THR A 258 -37.03 -15.86 23.83
CA THR A 258 -37.42 -16.95 24.74
C THR A 258 -37.47 -18.27 23.97
N ASP A 259 -36.51 -19.12 24.32
CA ASP A 259 -36.54 -20.59 24.32
C ASP A 259 -36.86 -21.44 23.07
N SER A 260 -36.18 -22.60 23.10
CA SER A 260 -36.52 -23.86 22.41
C SER A 260 -35.87 -24.16 21.04
N THR A 261 -34.84 -25.02 21.15
CA THR A 261 -34.47 -26.18 20.32
C THR A 261 -35.10 -26.43 18.94
N GLN A 262 -34.19 -26.71 17.98
CA GLN A 262 -34.33 -27.55 16.77
C GLN A 262 -35.62 -27.47 15.93
N ARG A 263 -35.48 -27.20 14.62
CA ARG A 263 -35.96 -28.10 13.53
C ARG A 263 -35.62 -27.66 12.10
N ARG A 264 -35.41 -28.68 11.27
CA ARG A 264 -35.21 -28.71 9.82
C ARG A 264 -36.32 -27.97 9.05
N THR A 265 -35.95 -27.15 8.06
CA THR A 265 -36.87 -26.50 7.11
C THR A 265 -37.60 -27.56 6.26
N SER A 266 -38.94 -27.57 6.32
CA SER A 266 -39.79 -28.60 5.72
C SER A 266 -40.05 -28.35 4.22
N LYS A 267 -40.19 -29.45 3.46
CA LYS A 267 -40.52 -29.48 2.02
C LYS A 267 -41.82 -28.72 1.65
N ILE A 268 -42.64 -28.35 2.63
CA ILE A 268 -43.93 -27.67 2.44
C ILE A 268 -43.74 -26.21 2.01
N GLN A 269 -42.70 -25.54 2.49
CA GLN A 269 -42.39 -24.15 2.10
C GLN A 269 -42.07 -24.04 0.60
N LYS A 270 -41.31 -25.01 0.06
CA LYS A 270 -40.97 -25.07 -1.37
C LYS A 270 -42.19 -25.35 -2.26
N VAL A 271 -43.19 -26.07 -1.76
CA VAL A 271 -44.43 -26.34 -2.52
C VAL A 271 -45.34 -25.11 -2.56
N LEU A 272 -45.41 -24.34 -1.46
CA LEU A 272 -46.13 -23.08 -1.39
C LEU A 272 -45.51 -22.00 -2.29
N GLU A 273 -44.18 -21.86 -2.31
CA GLU A 273 -43.49 -20.95 -3.23
C GLU A 273 -43.75 -21.31 -4.69
N LYS A 274 -43.68 -22.60 -5.05
CA LYS A 274 -43.93 -23.06 -6.42
C LYS A 274 -45.39 -22.84 -6.84
N ARG A 275 -46.35 -22.95 -5.90
CA ARG A 275 -47.77 -22.68 -6.15
C ARG A 275 -48.04 -21.17 -6.29
N ALA A 276 -47.37 -20.32 -5.51
CA ALA A 276 -47.46 -18.86 -5.62
C ALA A 276 -46.90 -18.35 -6.96
N ILE A 277 -45.76 -18.89 -7.41
CA ILE A 277 -45.16 -18.55 -8.72
C ILE A 277 -46.12 -18.94 -9.86
N ASN A 278 -46.76 -20.10 -9.78
CA ASN A 278 -47.72 -20.53 -10.81
C ASN A 278 -49.01 -19.70 -10.82
N ILE A 279 -49.47 -19.21 -9.67
CA ILE A 279 -50.65 -18.31 -9.58
C ILE A 279 -50.30 -16.94 -10.16
N MET A 280 -49.10 -16.41 -9.86
CA MET A 280 -48.62 -15.14 -10.40
C MET A 280 -48.44 -15.20 -11.94
N MET A 281 -47.90 -16.30 -12.47
CA MET A 281 -47.79 -16.53 -13.91
C MET A 281 -49.16 -16.60 -14.59
N LYS A 282 -50.15 -17.27 -13.97
CA LYS A 282 -51.52 -17.33 -14.50
C LYS A 282 -52.22 -15.97 -14.48
N ALA A 283 -52.00 -15.16 -13.44
CA ALA A 283 -52.53 -13.80 -13.34
C ALA A 283 -51.92 -12.86 -14.39
N SER A 284 -50.62 -13.01 -14.70
CA SER A 284 -49.94 -12.27 -15.76
C SER A 284 -50.54 -12.57 -17.14
N GLN A 285 -50.83 -13.84 -17.43
CA GLN A 285 -51.42 -14.25 -18.72
C GLN A 285 -52.88 -13.82 -18.90
N THR A 286 -53.65 -13.68 -17.82
CA THR A 286 -55.06 -13.21 -17.91
C THR A 286 -55.15 -11.69 -18.09
N LEU A 287 -54.14 -10.94 -17.66
CA LEU A 287 -54.07 -9.49 -17.85
C LEU A 287 -53.71 -9.11 -19.29
N GLU A 288 -52.80 -9.86 -19.94
CA GLU A 288 -52.44 -9.67 -21.35
C GLU A 288 -53.63 -9.92 -22.30
N GLN A 289 -54.44 -10.95 -22.02
CA GLN A 289 -55.60 -11.29 -22.85
C GLN A 289 -56.78 -10.31 -22.72
N SER A 290 -56.88 -9.56 -21.61
CA SER A 290 -58.02 -8.65 -21.36
C SER A 290 -57.75 -7.20 -21.73
N THR A 291 -56.48 -6.78 -21.84
CA THR A 291 -56.13 -5.37 -22.07
C THR A 291 -55.28 -5.10 -23.32
N GLY A 292 -54.75 -6.14 -23.98
CA GLY A 292 -53.89 -5.99 -25.17
C GLY A 292 -52.55 -5.28 -24.90
N LEU A 293 -52.25 -4.96 -23.63
CA LEU A 293 -50.99 -4.42 -23.16
C LEU A 293 -50.06 -5.60 -22.84
N ALA A 294 -49.10 -5.88 -23.74
CA ALA A 294 -47.99 -6.77 -23.42
C ALA A 294 -47.15 -6.09 -22.33
N ILE A 295 -47.23 -6.59 -21.09
CA ILE A 295 -46.26 -6.23 -20.06
C ILE A 295 -45.00 -7.02 -20.42
N GLY A 296 -44.19 -6.45 -21.33
CA GLY A 296 -42.85 -6.95 -21.63
C GLY A 296 -42.04 -7.09 -20.34
N PRO A 297 -40.95 -7.86 -20.34
CA PRO A 297 -40.19 -8.19 -19.13
C PRO A 297 -39.59 -6.90 -18.56
N ARG A 298 -40.33 -6.20 -17.69
CA ARG A 298 -39.76 -5.20 -16.80
C ARG A 298 -38.74 -5.97 -15.97
N ARG A 299 -37.47 -5.55 -16.07
CA ARG A 299 -36.40 -5.99 -15.18
C ARG A 299 -36.96 -6.11 -13.78
N SER A 300 -36.87 -7.30 -13.21
CA SER A 300 -37.19 -7.50 -11.82
C SER A 300 -36.35 -6.52 -11.03
N ILE A 301 -36.99 -5.73 -10.16
CA ILE A 301 -36.37 -4.83 -9.18
C ILE A 301 -35.15 -5.50 -8.50
N ASN A 302 -35.16 -6.83 -8.39
CA ASN A 302 -34.10 -7.68 -7.85
C ASN A 302 -32.75 -7.63 -8.61
N GLU A 303 -32.71 -7.38 -9.93
CA GLU A 303 -31.45 -7.29 -10.71
C GLU A 303 -30.72 -5.95 -10.51
N ALA A 304 -31.46 -4.84 -10.46
CA ALA A 304 -30.89 -3.52 -10.17
C ALA A 304 -30.35 -3.42 -8.72
N TYR A 305 -30.98 -4.11 -7.77
CA TYR A 305 -30.47 -4.25 -6.41
C TYR A 305 -29.22 -5.16 -6.33
N ALA A 306 -29.13 -6.18 -7.18
CA ALA A 306 -27.95 -7.04 -7.23
C ALA A 306 -26.73 -6.31 -7.79
N GLU A 307 -26.88 -5.55 -8.88
CA GLU A 307 -25.78 -4.77 -9.48
C GLU A 307 -25.25 -3.66 -8.56
N SER A 308 -26.14 -2.92 -7.90
CA SER A 308 -25.74 -1.91 -6.91
C SER A 308 -25.05 -2.51 -5.68
N SER A 309 -25.51 -3.68 -5.22
CA SER A 309 -24.87 -4.44 -4.14
C SER A 309 -23.48 -4.97 -4.52
N HIS A 310 -23.31 -5.48 -5.74
CA HIS A 310 -22.01 -5.96 -6.23
C HIS A 310 -20.99 -4.84 -6.42
N CYS A 311 -21.41 -3.67 -6.94
CA CYS A 311 -20.55 -2.50 -7.06
C CYS A 311 -20.01 -2.04 -5.69
N ALA A 312 -20.91 -1.85 -4.72
CA ALA A 312 -20.53 -1.45 -3.37
C ALA A 312 -19.61 -2.49 -2.69
N ALA A 313 -19.77 -3.78 -3.01
CA ALA A 313 -18.89 -4.82 -2.50
C ALA A 313 -17.48 -4.79 -3.11
N ASP A 314 -17.33 -4.37 -4.36
CA ASP A 314 -16.03 -4.24 -5.03
C ASP A 314 -15.25 -3.01 -4.52
N GLU A 315 -15.93 -1.88 -4.36
CA GLU A 315 -15.35 -0.65 -3.78
C GLU A 315 -14.87 -0.89 -2.34
N ARG A 316 -15.71 -1.49 -1.48
CA ARG A 316 -15.33 -1.84 -0.11
C ARG A 316 -14.13 -2.79 -0.04
N ALA A 317 -14.00 -3.69 -1.01
CA ALA A 317 -12.86 -4.60 -1.05
C ALA A 317 -11.56 -3.86 -1.40
N ALA A 318 -11.63 -2.90 -2.33
CA ALA A 318 -10.51 -2.01 -2.64
C ALA A 318 -10.13 -1.14 -1.44
N GLU A 319 -11.10 -0.55 -0.74
CA GLU A 319 -10.88 0.22 0.49
C GLU A 319 -10.25 -0.61 1.61
N ALA A 320 -10.68 -1.86 1.78
CA ALA A 320 -10.12 -2.76 2.77
C ALA A 320 -8.65 -3.11 2.44
N ALA A 321 -8.32 -3.40 1.17
CA ALA A 321 -6.94 -3.65 0.75
C ALA A 321 -6.06 -2.40 0.90
N ALA A 322 -6.59 -1.22 0.59
CA ALA A 322 -5.94 0.07 0.82
C ALA A 322 -5.65 0.32 2.31
N SER A 323 -6.61 0.02 3.18
CA SER A 323 -6.45 0.13 4.63
C SER A 323 -5.42 -0.87 5.16
N LEU A 324 -5.39 -2.10 4.62
CA LEU A 324 -4.38 -3.10 4.94
C LEU A 324 -2.97 -2.64 4.51
N ALA A 325 -2.85 -1.98 3.36
CA ALA A 325 -1.58 -1.39 2.91
C ALA A 325 -1.09 -0.30 3.89
N ALA A 326 -1.99 0.58 4.36
CA ALA A 326 -1.65 1.57 5.37
C ALA A 326 -1.22 0.90 6.69
N ALA A 327 -1.92 -0.15 7.14
CA ALA A 327 -1.54 -0.92 8.32
C ALA A 327 -0.16 -1.56 8.18
N LEU A 328 0.18 -2.11 7.00
CA LEU A 328 1.50 -2.67 6.72
C LEU A 328 2.60 -1.62 6.89
N VAL A 329 2.40 -0.39 6.42
CA VAL A 329 3.36 0.71 6.64
C VAL A 329 3.58 0.97 8.13
N ARG A 330 2.51 0.92 8.95
CA ARG A 330 2.62 1.14 10.41
C ARG A 330 3.34 0.00 11.12
N VAL A 331 3.02 -1.24 10.72
CA VAL A 331 3.72 -2.43 11.23
C VAL A 331 5.20 -2.39 10.83
N ALA A 332 5.52 -2.05 9.59
CA ALA A 332 6.90 -1.93 9.11
C ALA A 332 7.69 -0.90 9.93
N ARG A 333 7.13 0.29 10.16
CA ARG A 333 7.76 1.35 10.97
C ARG A 333 7.97 0.92 12.43
N ARG A 334 7.04 0.15 12.99
CA ARG A 334 7.17 -0.43 14.33
C ARG A 334 8.29 -1.46 14.39
N GLU A 335 8.36 -2.36 13.43
CA GLU A 335 9.40 -3.40 13.39
C GLU A 335 10.79 -2.81 13.14
N GLN A 336 10.90 -1.80 12.27
CA GLN A 336 12.12 -1.02 12.07
C GLN A 336 12.66 -0.45 13.39
N ARG A 337 11.80 0.24 14.17
CA ARG A 337 12.18 0.84 15.45
C ARG A 337 12.60 -0.19 16.49
N HIS A 338 11.90 -1.33 16.54
CA HIS A 338 12.20 -2.36 17.54
C HIS A 338 13.39 -3.25 17.18
N ALA A 339 13.66 -3.48 15.90
CA ALA A 339 14.85 -4.22 15.48
C ALA A 339 16.13 -3.39 15.65
N LEU A 340 16.02 -2.06 15.75
CA LEU A 340 17.15 -1.17 15.95
C LEU A 340 17.84 -1.43 17.30
N GLY A 341 19.11 -1.81 17.23
CA GLY A 341 19.95 -2.17 18.38
C GLY A 341 19.87 -3.63 18.81
N LEU A 342 19.07 -4.48 18.13
CA LEU A 342 19.03 -5.94 18.39
C LEU A 342 19.93 -6.73 17.44
N VAL A 343 20.50 -6.07 16.44
CA VAL A 343 21.44 -6.64 15.48
C VAL A 343 22.35 -5.52 14.98
N PRO A 344 23.59 -5.84 14.54
CA PRO A 344 24.46 -4.87 13.91
C PRO A 344 23.78 -4.18 12.72
N LEU A 345 24.06 -2.89 12.53
CA LEU A 345 23.43 -2.06 11.48
C LEU A 345 23.56 -2.67 10.07
N ALA A 346 24.68 -3.33 9.78
CA ALA A 346 24.90 -4.00 8.51
C ALA A 346 23.92 -5.16 8.22
N ARG A 347 23.36 -5.79 9.26
CA ARG A 347 22.44 -6.95 9.14
C ARG A 347 20.97 -6.57 9.26
N LEU A 348 20.68 -5.34 9.73
CA LEU A 348 19.33 -4.82 9.90
C LEU A 348 18.50 -4.83 8.60
N PRO A 349 19.01 -4.42 7.42
CA PRO A 349 18.23 -4.45 6.18
C PRO A 349 17.70 -5.85 5.83
N ALA A 350 18.56 -6.87 5.93
CA ALA A 350 18.22 -8.25 5.62
C ALA A 350 17.21 -8.83 6.63
N LEU A 351 17.36 -8.51 7.92
CA LEU A 351 16.40 -8.94 8.95
C LEU A 351 15.02 -8.32 8.72
N LEU A 352 14.94 -7.00 8.48
CA LEU A 352 13.66 -6.31 8.26
C LEU A 352 12.94 -6.84 7.02
N ALA A 353 13.68 -7.09 5.93
CA ALA A 353 13.11 -7.68 4.73
C ALA A 353 12.53 -9.09 5.00
N ALA A 354 13.24 -9.91 5.78
CA ALA A 354 12.78 -11.25 6.15
C ALA A 354 11.57 -11.23 7.11
N LEU A 355 11.56 -10.33 8.11
CA LEU A 355 10.45 -10.15 9.06
C LEU A 355 9.13 -9.78 8.35
N LEU A 356 9.21 -8.90 7.37
CA LEU A 356 8.04 -8.36 6.67
C LEU A 356 7.69 -9.14 5.41
N LYS A 357 8.45 -10.19 5.05
CA LYS A 357 8.23 -10.97 3.81
C LYS A 357 6.79 -11.46 3.70
N ASP A 358 6.29 -12.14 4.74
CA ASP A 358 4.94 -12.71 4.72
C ASP A 358 3.85 -11.64 4.85
N CYS A 359 4.17 -10.49 5.47
CA CYS A 359 3.29 -9.33 5.51
C CYS A 359 3.07 -8.75 4.11
N HIS A 360 4.14 -8.62 3.32
CA HIS A 360 4.04 -8.20 1.92
C HIS A 360 3.31 -9.23 1.07
N ALA A 361 3.55 -10.53 1.28
CA ALA A 361 2.85 -11.60 0.58
C ALA A 361 1.33 -11.57 0.86
N LEU A 362 0.93 -11.32 2.11
CA LEU A 362 -0.47 -11.12 2.49
C LEU A 362 -1.08 -9.95 1.71
N LEU A 363 -0.43 -8.77 1.71
CA LEU A 363 -0.92 -7.61 0.97
C LEU A 363 -1.00 -7.90 -0.54
N ALA A 364 0.02 -8.52 -1.12
CA ALA A 364 0.04 -8.89 -2.54
C ALA A 364 -1.17 -9.76 -2.91
N SER A 365 -1.50 -10.76 -2.08
CA SER A 365 -2.65 -11.64 -2.32
C SER A 365 -4.00 -10.92 -2.24
N GLU A 366 -4.14 -9.92 -1.38
CA GLU A 366 -5.36 -9.11 -1.26
C GLU A 366 -5.50 -8.13 -2.43
N VAL A 367 -4.40 -7.49 -2.83
CA VAL A 367 -4.34 -6.61 -4.01
C VAL A 367 -4.71 -7.39 -5.27
N GLU A 368 -4.12 -8.57 -5.47
CA GLU A 368 -4.44 -9.42 -6.61
C GLU A 368 -5.92 -9.80 -6.64
N ARG A 369 -6.52 -10.13 -5.47
CA ARG A 369 -7.95 -10.45 -5.39
C ARG A 369 -8.84 -9.28 -5.80
N VAL A 370 -8.52 -8.05 -5.38
CA VAL A 370 -9.25 -6.84 -5.79
C VAL A 370 -9.08 -6.60 -7.29
N CYS A 371 -7.87 -6.72 -7.82
CA CYS A 371 -7.60 -6.59 -9.24
C CYS A 371 -8.38 -7.62 -10.07
N GLN A 372 -8.43 -8.89 -9.66
CA GLN A 372 -9.22 -9.93 -10.33
C GLN A 372 -10.72 -9.61 -10.32
N ARG A 373 -11.25 -9.03 -9.23
CA ARG A 373 -12.65 -8.59 -9.15
C ARG A 373 -12.93 -7.43 -10.09
N ALA A 374 -12.07 -6.41 -10.09
CA ALA A 374 -12.17 -5.26 -11.00
C ALA A 374 -12.13 -5.69 -12.47
N ARG A 375 -11.26 -6.63 -12.82
CA ARG A 375 -11.20 -7.28 -14.14
C ARG A 375 -12.50 -7.97 -14.55
N ARG A 376 -13.06 -8.80 -13.65
CA ARG A 376 -14.36 -9.44 -13.89
C ARG A 376 -15.50 -8.44 -14.00
N ALA A 377 -15.47 -7.35 -13.23
CA ALA A 377 -16.45 -6.27 -13.33
C ALA A 377 -16.29 -5.52 -14.67
N ALA A 378 -15.06 -5.29 -15.13
CA ALA A 378 -14.76 -4.66 -16.41
C ALA A 378 -15.29 -5.48 -17.59
N ALA A 379 -15.07 -6.79 -17.59
CA ALA A 379 -15.62 -7.69 -18.60
C ALA A 379 -17.17 -7.67 -18.71
N ARG A 380 -17.86 -7.20 -17.67
CA ARG A 380 -19.33 -7.02 -17.64
C ARG A 380 -19.76 -5.55 -17.74
N CYS A 381 -18.84 -4.64 -18.01
CA CYS A 381 -19.07 -3.19 -18.02
C CYS A 381 -19.74 -2.68 -16.73
N ALA A 382 -19.40 -3.25 -15.58
CA ALA A 382 -19.98 -2.90 -14.28
C ALA A 382 -19.14 -1.83 -13.56
N ALA A 383 -19.79 -0.99 -12.75
CA ALA A 383 -19.15 0.14 -12.06
C ALA A 383 -17.95 -0.26 -11.16
N GLY A 384 -17.94 -1.48 -10.61
CA GLY A 384 -16.81 -2.04 -9.85
C GLY A 384 -15.48 -2.14 -10.62
N ALA A 385 -15.48 -1.95 -11.94
CA ALA A 385 -14.27 -1.92 -12.77
C ALA A 385 -13.26 -0.83 -12.36
N ALA A 386 -13.74 0.29 -11.81
CA ALA A 386 -12.90 1.40 -11.36
C ALA A 386 -12.22 1.16 -9.99
N ALA A 387 -12.68 0.16 -9.21
CA ALA A 387 -12.18 -0.10 -7.86
C ALA A 387 -10.68 -0.43 -7.83
N GLY A 388 -10.17 -1.12 -8.87
CA GLY A 388 -8.74 -1.41 -9.01
C GLY A 388 -7.88 -0.14 -9.10
N TRP A 389 -8.35 0.87 -9.86
CA TRP A 389 -7.66 2.15 -9.99
C TRP A 389 -7.70 2.97 -8.70
N ALA A 390 -8.79 2.87 -7.93
CA ALA A 390 -8.86 3.49 -6.60
C ALA A 390 -7.81 2.91 -5.64
N LEU A 391 -7.64 1.58 -5.64
CA LEU A 391 -6.60 0.90 -4.88
C LEU A 391 -5.19 1.30 -5.35
N ALA A 392 -4.95 1.31 -6.66
CA ALA A 392 -3.67 1.69 -7.25
C ALA A 392 -3.25 3.12 -6.83
N ALA A 393 -4.19 4.08 -6.88
CA ALA A 393 -3.96 5.45 -6.46
C ALA A 393 -3.56 5.54 -4.97
N ARG A 394 -4.21 4.77 -4.10
CA ARG A 394 -3.89 4.74 -2.67
C ARG A 394 -2.54 4.08 -2.39
N LEU A 395 -2.22 2.98 -3.07
CA LEU A 395 -0.91 2.30 -2.95
C LEU A 395 0.23 3.23 -3.39
N GLN A 396 0.06 3.95 -4.51
CA GLN A 396 1.05 4.90 -4.99
C GLN A 396 1.24 6.07 -4.02
N ARG A 397 0.17 6.56 -3.40
CA ARG A 397 0.23 7.62 -2.37
C ARG A 397 1.01 7.17 -1.12
N LEU A 398 0.88 5.91 -0.73
CA LEU A 398 1.55 5.32 0.45
C LEU A 398 3.01 4.90 0.18
N ALA A 399 3.45 4.84 -1.08
CA ALA A 399 4.80 4.42 -1.45
C ALA A 399 5.96 5.19 -0.74
N PRO A 400 5.94 6.54 -0.61
CA PRO A 400 6.99 7.25 0.12
C PRO A 400 7.01 6.89 1.62
N ASP A 401 5.84 6.69 2.23
CA ASP A 401 5.74 6.30 3.65
C ASP A 401 6.23 4.87 3.86
N ALA A 402 5.90 3.96 2.95
CA ALA A 402 6.42 2.60 2.93
C ALA A 402 7.96 2.60 2.80
N ALA A 403 8.53 3.43 1.92
CA ALA A 403 9.98 3.54 1.77
C ALA A 403 10.66 4.04 3.06
N ARG A 404 10.08 5.05 3.74
CA ARG A 404 10.58 5.53 5.03
C ARG A 404 10.48 4.48 6.13
N ALA A 405 9.38 3.74 6.18
CA ALA A 405 9.14 2.69 7.18
C ALA A 405 10.03 1.46 6.98
N LEU A 406 10.45 1.16 5.75
CA LEU A 406 11.30 0.01 5.44
C LEU A 406 12.80 0.31 5.59
N HIS A 407 13.22 1.57 5.47
CA HIS A 407 14.63 1.96 5.55
C HIS A 407 15.31 1.41 6.83
N PRO A 408 16.50 0.80 6.79
CA PRO A 408 17.42 0.71 5.66
C PRO A 408 17.16 -0.45 4.69
N ALA A 409 16.10 -1.25 4.86
CA ALA A 409 15.72 -2.29 3.90
C ALA A 409 15.17 -1.68 2.59
N PRO A 410 15.36 -2.35 1.45
CA PRO A 410 14.88 -1.85 0.16
C PRO A 410 13.34 -1.88 0.09
N PRO A 411 12.68 -0.83 -0.46
CA PRO A 411 11.24 -0.80 -0.66
C PRO A 411 10.75 -1.66 -1.85
N ALA A 412 11.64 -2.45 -2.46
CA ALA A 412 11.37 -3.25 -3.66
C ALA A 412 10.13 -4.16 -3.55
N PRO A 413 9.85 -4.86 -2.43
CA PRO A 413 8.64 -5.68 -2.31
C PRO A 413 7.35 -4.88 -2.40
N TYR A 414 7.31 -3.68 -1.80
CA TYR A 414 6.15 -2.80 -1.87
C TYR A 414 5.97 -2.25 -3.30
N HIS A 415 7.05 -1.76 -3.92
CA HIS A 415 7.00 -1.29 -5.31
C HIS A 415 6.58 -2.39 -6.30
N ALA A 416 6.98 -3.64 -6.08
CA ALA A 416 6.52 -4.77 -6.89
C ALA A 416 5.00 -4.97 -6.79
N ILE A 417 4.40 -4.79 -5.60
CA ILE A 417 2.94 -4.85 -5.40
C ILE A 417 2.24 -3.71 -6.16
N VAL A 418 2.77 -2.48 -6.09
CA VAL A 418 2.21 -1.35 -6.83
C VAL A 418 2.29 -1.59 -8.35
N ALA A 419 3.44 -2.05 -8.84
CA ALA A 419 3.63 -2.36 -10.25
C ALA A 419 2.69 -3.48 -10.74
N ALA A 420 2.52 -4.55 -9.95
CA ALA A 420 1.58 -5.63 -10.25
C ALA A 420 0.13 -5.12 -10.28
N CYS A 421 -0.26 -4.27 -9.32
CA CYS A 421 -1.58 -3.64 -9.29
C CYS A 421 -1.82 -2.82 -10.57
N ASN A 422 -0.88 -1.95 -10.94
CA ASN A 422 -0.95 -1.14 -12.17
C ASN A 422 -1.06 -2.01 -13.41
N HIS A 423 -0.25 -3.07 -13.53
CA HIS A 423 -0.32 -4.00 -14.65
C HIS A 423 -1.70 -4.64 -14.78
N HIS A 424 -2.30 -5.10 -13.66
CA HIS A 424 -3.65 -5.65 -13.69
C HIS A 424 -4.72 -4.62 -14.03
N CYS A 425 -4.57 -3.38 -13.56
CA CYS A 425 -5.50 -2.28 -13.87
C CYS A 425 -5.43 -1.89 -15.35
N VAL A 426 -4.24 -1.87 -15.96
CA VAL A 426 -4.12 -1.65 -17.42
C VAL A 426 -4.81 -2.78 -18.19
N ARG A 427 -4.68 -4.04 -17.75
CA ARG A 427 -5.39 -5.16 -18.38
C ARG A 427 -6.92 -5.07 -18.23
N SER A 428 -7.42 -4.51 -17.13
CA SER A 428 -8.88 -4.32 -16.97
C SER A 428 -9.44 -3.29 -17.95
N LEU A 429 -8.65 -2.33 -18.41
CA LEU A 429 -9.06 -1.37 -19.45
C LEU A 429 -9.39 -2.08 -20.77
N GLU A 430 -8.60 -3.08 -21.17
CA GLU A 430 -8.85 -3.87 -22.37
C GLU A 430 -10.05 -4.80 -22.20
N GLU A 431 -10.20 -5.42 -21.02
CA GLU A 431 -11.38 -6.23 -20.70
C GLU A 431 -12.68 -5.43 -20.69
N TRP A 432 -12.64 -4.15 -20.31
CA TRP A 432 -13.78 -3.25 -20.45
C TRP A 432 -14.18 -3.09 -21.92
N VAL A 433 -13.23 -2.81 -22.81
CA VAL A 433 -13.50 -2.64 -24.24
C VAL A 433 -14.04 -3.94 -24.85
N GLU A 434 -13.48 -5.09 -24.49
CA GLU A 434 -14.00 -6.39 -24.93
C GLU A 434 -15.37 -6.72 -24.32
N GLY A 435 -15.65 -6.29 -23.09
CA GLY A 435 -16.97 -6.34 -22.47
C GLY A 435 -18.00 -5.51 -23.25
N VAL A 436 -17.63 -4.32 -23.72
CA VAL A 436 -18.47 -3.47 -24.58
C VAL A 436 -18.69 -4.13 -25.94
N ARG A 437 -17.67 -4.77 -26.52
CA ARG A 437 -17.77 -5.51 -27.79
C ARG A 437 -18.70 -6.72 -27.67
N GLY A 438 -18.55 -7.49 -26.59
CA GLY A 438 -19.25 -8.74 -26.35
C GLY A 438 -20.57 -8.60 -25.60
N ASP A 439 -21.10 -7.38 -25.43
CA ASP A 439 -22.32 -7.15 -24.66
C ASP A 439 -23.52 -7.91 -25.28
N GLY A 440 -23.96 -8.95 -24.58
CA GLY A 440 -25.09 -9.80 -24.97
C GLY A 440 -26.45 -9.32 -24.48
N ALA A 441 -26.52 -8.19 -23.75
CA ALA A 441 -27.78 -7.66 -23.26
C ALA A 441 -28.73 -7.33 -24.42
N ALA A 442 -30.00 -7.71 -24.30
CA ALA A 442 -31.00 -7.32 -25.29
C ALA A 442 -31.12 -5.79 -25.33
N GLY A 443 -31.24 -5.22 -26.53
CA GLY A 443 -31.48 -3.80 -26.67
C GLY A 443 -32.84 -3.39 -26.09
N ALA A 444 -33.01 -2.10 -25.81
CA ALA A 444 -34.26 -1.55 -25.29
C ALA A 444 -35.43 -1.80 -26.25
N VAL A 445 -36.55 -2.32 -25.73
CA VAL A 445 -37.73 -2.66 -26.55
C VAL A 445 -38.38 -1.41 -27.14
N ASP A 446 -38.32 -0.30 -26.40
CA ASP A 446 -38.89 1.02 -26.71
C ASP A 446 -37.89 2.00 -27.33
N GLY A 447 -36.64 1.58 -27.55
CA GLY A 447 -35.59 2.43 -28.09
C GLY A 447 -35.02 3.45 -27.10
N THR A 448 -35.26 3.31 -25.80
CA THR A 448 -34.66 4.18 -24.78
C THR A 448 -33.13 4.05 -24.71
N VAL A 449 -32.49 4.87 -23.86
CA VAL A 449 -31.04 4.83 -23.63
C VAL A 449 -30.61 3.46 -23.12
N HIS A 450 -29.64 2.86 -23.80
CA HIS A 450 -29.09 1.57 -23.44
C HIS A 450 -28.22 1.69 -22.18
N GLN A 451 -28.34 0.74 -21.26
CA GLN A 451 -27.54 0.72 -20.02
C GLN A 451 -26.03 0.82 -20.24
N LEU A 452 -25.55 0.28 -21.37
CA LEU A 452 -24.14 0.28 -21.73
C LEU A 452 -23.61 1.71 -21.98
N ALA A 453 -24.47 2.61 -22.49
CA ALA A 453 -24.12 4.02 -22.66
C ALA A 453 -23.95 4.72 -21.30
N ALA A 454 -24.85 4.46 -20.35
CA ALA A 454 -24.75 4.97 -18.98
C ALA A 454 -23.52 4.41 -18.24
N ALA A 455 -23.27 3.10 -18.36
CA ALA A 455 -22.11 2.45 -17.75
C ALA A 455 -20.78 2.99 -18.30
N ALA A 456 -20.67 3.18 -19.63
CA ALA A 456 -19.49 3.74 -20.27
C ALA A 456 -19.18 5.16 -19.81
N LEU A 457 -20.19 6.04 -19.70
CA LEU A 457 -20.01 7.39 -19.19
C LEU A 457 -19.58 7.40 -17.72
N ALA A 458 -20.26 6.64 -16.86
CA ALA A 458 -19.91 6.54 -15.45
C ALA A 458 -18.46 6.03 -15.27
N TYR A 459 -18.06 5.05 -16.08
CA TYR A 459 -16.69 4.55 -16.08
C TYR A 459 -15.68 5.60 -16.53
N CYS A 460 -15.97 6.33 -17.62
CA CYS A 460 -15.10 7.41 -18.09
C CYS A 460 -14.91 8.51 -17.02
N HIS A 461 -15.98 8.92 -16.32
CA HIS A 461 -15.88 9.83 -15.19
C HIS A 461 -15.00 9.27 -14.07
N ALA A 462 -15.22 8.02 -13.67
CA ALA A 462 -14.43 7.39 -12.62
C ALA A 462 -12.93 7.27 -12.98
N LEU A 463 -12.59 7.13 -14.26
CA LEU A 463 -11.21 7.16 -14.74
C LEU A 463 -10.64 8.58 -14.75
N ALA A 464 -11.41 9.59 -15.15
CA ALA A 464 -10.98 10.98 -15.16
C ALA A 464 -10.56 11.48 -13.76
N ASP A 465 -11.29 11.10 -12.72
CA ASP A 465 -10.94 11.40 -11.31
C ASP A 465 -9.56 10.85 -10.90
N ARG A 466 -9.01 9.88 -11.64
CA ARG A 466 -7.78 9.15 -11.33
C ARG A 466 -6.73 9.26 -12.43
N VAL A 467 -6.82 10.30 -13.27
CA VAL A 467 -5.91 10.54 -14.41
C VAL A 467 -4.43 10.53 -14.01
N HIS A 468 -4.09 10.98 -12.80
CA HIS A 468 -2.73 11.01 -12.26
C HIS A 468 -2.06 9.63 -12.09
N VAL A 469 -2.85 8.55 -11.99
CA VAL A 469 -2.35 7.17 -11.88
C VAL A 469 -2.51 6.44 -13.20
N ILE A 470 -3.62 6.66 -13.91
CA ILE A 470 -3.92 6.00 -15.18
C ILE A 470 -2.99 6.49 -16.29
N GLY A 471 -2.74 7.79 -16.37
CA GLY A 471 -1.92 8.41 -17.41
C GLY A 471 -0.51 7.81 -17.48
N PRO A 472 0.26 7.78 -16.37
CA PRO A 472 1.58 7.15 -16.35
C PRO A 472 1.55 5.65 -16.63
N ALA A 473 0.52 4.93 -16.15
CA ALA A 473 0.38 3.50 -16.40
C ALA A 473 0.16 3.20 -17.90
N LEU A 474 -0.69 3.97 -18.56
CA LEU A 474 -0.92 3.90 -20.00
C LEU A 474 0.30 4.35 -20.81
N ALA A 475 1.04 5.36 -20.34
CA ALA A 475 2.26 5.82 -21.01
C ALA A 475 3.35 4.74 -21.08
N GLY A 476 3.33 3.76 -20.17
CA GLY A 476 4.21 2.57 -20.20
C GLY A 476 3.86 1.57 -21.30
N GLU A 477 2.64 1.63 -21.86
CA GLU A 477 2.18 0.73 -22.91
C GLU A 477 2.59 1.25 -24.30
N ALA A 478 3.32 0.42 -25.06
CA ALA A 478 3.86 0.81 -26.37
C ALA A 478 2.80 1.24 -27.40
N ALA A 479 1.56 0.76 -27.27
CA ALA A 479 0.45 1.17 -28.13
C ALA A 479 0.05 2.64 -27.88
N TYR A 480 -0.11 3.03 -26.62
CA TYR A 480 -0.49 4.40 -26.24
C TYR A 480 0.66 5.37 -26.42
N ALA A 481 1.89 4.97 -26.10
CA ALA A 481 3.08 5.80 -26.33
C ALA A 481 3.25 6.16 -27.82
N ARG A 482 3.02 5.20 -28.74
CA ARG A 482 3.05 5.46 -30.19
C ARG A 482 1.90 6.34 -30.65
N ALA A 483 0.68 6.08 -30.18
CA ALA A 483 -0.48 6.90 -30.52
C ALA A 483 -0.33 8.36 -30.04
N ALA A 484 0.25 8.57 -28.86
CA ALA A 484 0.56 9.88 -28.33
C ALA A 484 1.58 10.64 -29.17
N ALA A 485 2.63 9.96 -29.64
CA ALA A 485 3.68 10.55 -30.46
C ALA A 485 3.21 10.97 -31.85
N ALA A 486 2.10 10.40 -32.34
CA ALA A 486 1.49 10.76 -33.61
C ALA A 486 0.64 12.04 -33.54
N LEU A 487 0.33 12.53 -32.34
CA LEU A 487 -0.45 13.74 -32.11
C LEU A 487 0.47 14.95 -31.84
N PRO A 488 -0.02 16.19 -32.06
CA PRO A 488 0.71 17.40 -31.68
C PRO A 488 1.11 17.38 -30.20
N ALA A 489 2.19 18.08 -29.85
CA ALA A 489 2.67 18.13 -28.48
C ALA A 489 1.62 18.74 -27.53
N VAL A 490 1.07 17.92 -26.64
CA VAL A 490 0.14 18.32 -25.59
C VAL A 490 0.88 18.48 -24.26
N GLN A 491 0.57 19.54 -23.51
CA GLN A 491 1.20 19.81 -22.20
C GLN A 491 0.84 18.74 -21.15
N ASP A 492 -0.43 18.39 -21.03
CA ASP A 492 -0.88 17.33 -20.12
C ASP A 492 -0.85 15.95 -20.81
N ARG A 493 0.31 15.31 -20.71
CA ARG A 493 0.52 13.96 -21.27
C ARG A 493 -0.36 12.90 -20.58
N ASN A 494 -0.70 13.08 -19.30
CA ASN A 494 -1.51 12.11 -18.57
C ASN A 494 -2.96 12.16 -19.03
N ALA A 495 -3.51 13.37 -19.18
CA ALA A 495 -4.85 13.57 -19.76
C ALA A 495 -4.91 13.06 -21.21
N LEU A 496 -3.86 13.27 -22.01
CA LEU A 496 -3.80 12.72 -23.36
C LEU A 496 -3.86 11.19 -23.39
N MET A 497 -3.17 10.49 -22.48
CA MET A 497 -3.22 9.03 -22.42
C MET A 497 -4.64 8.54 -22.12
N LEU A 498 -5.30 9.20 -21.17
CA LEU A 498 -6.69 8.90 -20.84
C LEU A 498 -7.63 9.20 -22.03
N ALA A 499 -7.43 10.32 -22.73
CA ALA A 499 -8.20 10.71 -23.90
C ALA A 499 -8.13 9.65 -25.02
N LEU A 500 -6.92 9.13 -25.30
CA LEU A 500 -6.71 8.04 -26.27
C LEU A 500 -7.49 6.77 -25.88
N TYR A 501 -7.53 6.44 -24.60
CA TYR A 501 -8.31 5.30 -24.11
C TYR A 501 -9.82 5.56 -24.19
N MET A 502 -10.31 6.70 -23.73
CA MET A 502 -11.73 7.05 -23.78
C MET A 502 -12.25 7.06 -25.22
N ARG A 503 -11.47 7.58 -26.18
CA ARG A 503 -11.78 7.51 -27.61
C ARG A 503 -12.01 6.06 -28.07
N LYS A 504 -11.16 5.12 -27.65
CA LYS A 504 -11.31 3.69 -27.94
C LYS A 504 -12.59 3.11 -27.33
N VAL A 505 -12.90 3.44 -26.07
CA VAL A 505 -14.14 3.01 -25.40
C VAL A 505 -15.38 3.51 -26.14
N LEU A 506 -15.42 4.80 -26.47
CA LEU A 506 -16.55 5.42 -27.15
C LEU A 506 -16.71 4.91 -28.59
N ALA A 507 -15.62 4.73 -29.33
CA ALA A 507 -15.67 4.15 -30.67
C ALA A 507 -16.25 2.72 -30.64
N GLN A 508 -15.80 1.88 -29.71
CA GLN A 508 -16.33 0.52 -29.55
C GLN A 508 -17.80 0.54 -29.10
N LEU A 509 -18.17 1.44 -28.19
CA LEU A 509 -19.56 1.61 -27.75
C LEU A 509 -20.48 2.00 -28.90
N ASN A 510 -20.11 3.02 -29.69
CA ASN A 510 -20.90 3.47 -30.83
C ASN A 510 -21.10 2.34 -31.85
N LEU A 511 -20.06 1.54 -32.12
CA LEU A 511 -20.17 0.37 -33.00
C LEU A 511 -21.12 -0.69 -32.41
N THR A 512 -21.00 -1.02 -31.12
CA THR A 512 -21.86 -1.99 -30.46
C THR A 512 -23.33 -1.55 -30.50
N LEU A 513 -23.61 -0.28 -30.18
CA LEU A 513 -24.97 0.28 -30.22
C LEU A 513 -25.52 0.27 -31.66
N ARG A 514 -24.70 0.61 -32.66
CA ARG A 514 -25.09 0.51 -34.06
C ARG A 514 -25.44 -0.92 -34.47
N ASN A 515 -24.62 -1.90 -34.12
CA ASN A 515 -24.91 -3.30 -34.42
C ASN A 515 -26.20 -3.78 -33.73
N LYS A 516 -26.42 -3.40 -32.47
CA LYS A 516 -27.69 -3.68 -31.76
C LYS A 516 -28.89 -2.98 -32.37
N SER A 517 -28.69 -1.86 -33.07
CA SER A 517 -29.79 -1.14 -33.69
C SER A 517 -30.33 -1.83 -34.95
N GLU A 518 -29.54 -2.71 -35.59
CA GLU A 518 -29.89 -3.38 -36.85
C GLU A 518 -31.07 -4.36 -36.73
N GLN A 519 -31.39 -4.82 -35.52
CA GLN A 519 -32.58 -5.67 -35.27
C GLN A 519 -33.90 -4.88 -35.21
N TYR A 520 -33.84 -3.54 -35.20
CA TYR A 520 -35.02 -2.69 -35.09
C TYR A 520 -35.56 -2.26 -36.46
N PRO A 521 -36.89 -2.00 -36.58
CA PRO A 521 -37.42 -1.31 -37.75
C PRO A 521 -36.85 0.11 -37.86
N ASP A 522 -36.78 0.65 -39.08
CA ASP A 522 -36.06 1.90 -39.40
C ASP A 522 -36.36 3.07 -38.44
N ALA A 523 -37.64 3.29 -38.10
CA ALA A 523 -38.03 4.36 -37.18
C ALA A 523 -37.47 4.14 -35.76
N LEU A 524 -37.59 2.93 -35.22
CA LEU A 524 -37.08 2.58 -33.89
C LEU A 524 -35.55 2.55 -33.86
N LYS A 525 -34.92 2.08 -34.94
CA LYS A 525 -33.47 2.11 -35.13
C LYS A 525 -32.94 3.54 -35.02
N ALA A 526 -33.57 4.47 -35.73
CA ALA A 526 -33.20 5.88 -35.70
C ALA A 526 -33.40 6.51 -34.31
N ILE A 527 -34.54 6.26 -33.66
CA ILE A 527 -34.82 6.75 -32.28
C ILE A 527 -33.82 6.19 -31.27
N PHE A 528 -33.53 4.89 -31.33
CA PHE A 528 -32.57 4.25 -30.42
C PHE A 528 -31.19 4.86 -30.54
N LEU A 529 -30.68 5.04 -31.76
CA LEU A 529 -29.38 5.67 -31.98
C LEU A 529 -29.39 7.14 -31.54
N LEU A 530 -30.43 7.89 -31.88
CA LEU A 530 -30.59 9.29 -31.51
C LEU A 530 -30.58 9.48 -29.98
N ASN A 531 -31.35 8.70 -29.24
CA ASN A 531 -31.41 8.75 -27.78
C ASN A 531 -30.03 8.47 -27.15
N ASN A 532 -29.34 7.43 -27.61
CA ASN A 532 -28.05 7.05 -27.04
C ASN A 532 -26.95 8.06 -27.40
N THR A 533 -26.91 8.54 -28.64
CA THR A 533 -25.90 9.52 -29.10
C THR A 533 -26.08 10.87 -28.40
N LEU A 534 -27.32 11.34 -28.23
CA LEU A 534 -27.60 12.56 -27.47
C LEU A 534 -27.22 12.41 -25.99
N TYR A 535 -27.59 11.30 -25.36
CA TYR A 535 -27.23 11.00 -23.98
C TYR A 535 -25.71 10.98 -23.77
N LEU A 536 -24.97 10.37 -24.70
CA LEU A 536 -23.50 10.38 -24.70
C LEU A 536 -22.95 11.79 -24.80
N LEU A 537 -23.39 12.59 -25.77
CA LEU A 537 -22.91 13.97 -25.94
C LEU A 537 -23.16 14.81 -24.67
N GLN A 538 -24.37 14.78 -24.13
CA GLN A 538 -24.72 15.49 -22.90
C GLN A 538 -23.88 15.01 -21.71
N GLY A 539 -23.60 13.70 -21.63
CA GLY A 539 -22.74 13.13 -20.60
C GLY A 539 -21.28 13.57 -20.72
N LEU A 540 -20.73 13.63 -21.94
CA LEU A 540 -19.37 14.09 -22.21
C LEU A 540 -19.18 15.58 -21.91
N GLN A 541 -20.21 16.40 -22.15
CA GLN A 541 -20.21 17.82 -21.81
C GLN A 541 -20.22 18.06 -20.29
N ARG A 542 -20.57 17.06 -19.47
CA ARG A 542 -20.48 17.13 -18.01
C ARG A 542 -19.05 16.80 -17.56
N GLY A 543 -18.60 17.47 -16.50
CA GLY A 543 -17.38 17.11 -15.77
C GLY A 543 -16.08 17.18 -16.58
N ALA A 544 -15.98 18.09 -17.56
CA ALA A 544 -14.80 18.32 -18.40
C ALA A 544 -14.28 17.09 -19.19
N LEU A 545 -15.08 16.03 -19.34
CA LEU A 545 -14.69 14.84 -20.12
C LEU A 545 -14.47 15.19 -21.60
N LEU A 546 -15.29 16.09 -22.14
CA LEU A 546 -15.14 16.57 -23.50
C LEU A 546 -13.80 17.29 -23.72
N ASP A 547 -13.36 18.10 -22.75
CA ASP A 547 -12.07 18.79 -22.81
C ASP A 547 -10.92 17.78 -22.84
N VAL A 548 -10.97 16.75 -21.99
CA VAL A 548 -9.99 15.65 -22.01
C VAL A 548 -10.01 14.93 -23.37
N LEU A 549 -11.18 14.53 -23.86
CA LEU A 549 -11.32 13.84 -25.15
C LEU A 549 -10.80 14.65 -26.33
N SER A 550 -11.01 15.97 -26.31
CA SER A 550 -10.58 16.87 -27.38
C SER A 550 -9.06 16.85 -27.62
N LEU A 551 -8.27 16.45 -26.61
CA LEU A 551 -6.82 16.26 -26.74
C LEU A 551 -6.44 15.16 -27.73
N ALA A 552 -7.30 14.15 -27.89
CA ALA A 552 -7.09 13.04 -28.82
C ALA A 552 -8.00 13.13 -30.06
N GLU A 553 -9.17 13.77 -29.93
CA GLU A 553 -10.19 13.88 -30.99
C GLU A 553 -10.83 15.29 -30.98
N PRO A 554 -10.19 16.29 -31.61
CA PRO A 554 -10.65 17.69 -31.56
C PRO A 554 -12.07 17.92 -32.09
N ASP A 555 -12.47 17.18 -33.12
CA ASP A 555 -13.79 17.30 -33.76
C ASP A 555 -14.87 16.41 -33.10
N CYS A 556 -14.60 15.83 -31.92
CA CYS A 556 -15.50 14.88 -31.26
C CYS A 556 -16.93 15.45 -31.08
N GLU A 557 -17.07 16.65 -30.51
CA GLU A 557 -18.38 17.27 -30.30
C GLU A 557 -19.14 17.47 -31.62
N LYS A 558 -18.45 17.96 -32.64
CA LYS A 558 -19.03 18.17 -33.96
C LYS A 558 -19.52 16.85 -34.56
N ASN A 559 -18.70 15.80 -34.51
CA ASN A 559 -19.06 14.48 -35.02
C ASN A 559 -20.32 13.92 -34.33
N TYR A 560 -20.44 14.08 -33.00
CA TYR A 560 -21.65 13.68 -32.28
C TYR A 560 -22.89 14.50 -32.71
N ARG A 561 -22.74 15.81 -32.94
CA ARG A 561 -23.84 16.67 -33.42
C ARG A 561 -24.27 16.29 -34.85
N ASP A 562 -23.33 15.98 -35.73
CA ASP A 562 -23.61 15.51 -37.09
C ASP A 562 -24.36 14.18 -37.06
N MET A 563 -23.92 13.21 -36.23
CA MET A 563 -24.63 11.94 -36.03
C MET A 563 -26.07 12.14 -35.51
N ILE A 564 -26.28 13.03 -34.54
CA ILE A 564 -27.61 13.36 -34.02
C ILE A 564 -28.51 13.86 -35.14
N GLN A 565 -28.00 14.76 -35.99
CA GLN A 565 -28.77 15.29 -37.11
C GLN A 565 -29.09 14.22 -38.15
N ASP A 566 -28.14 13.33 -38.46
CA ASP A 566 -28.35 12.20 -39.38
C ASP A 566 -29.42 11.24 -38.87
N TYR A 567 -29.40 10.88 -37.58
CA TYR A 567 -30.41 9.99 -37.00
C TYR A 567 -31.78 10.64 -36.91
N LYS A 568 -31.85 11.95 -36.65
CA LYS A 568 -33.10 12.71 -36.73
C LYS A 568 -33.66 12.72 -38.14
N ASN A 569 -32.82 12.92 -39.16
CA ASN A 569 -33.23 12.86 -40.56
C ASN A 569 -33.72 11.45 -40.94
N ALA A 570 -33.01 10.40 -40.52
CA ALA A 570 -33.41 9.01 -40.75
C ALA A 570 -34.76 8.68 -40.10
N TYR A 571 -35.00 9.18 -38.88
CA TYR A 571 -36.32 9.06 -38.24
C TYR A 571 -37.40 9.75 -39.06
N LEU A 572 -37.17 10.99 -39.52
CA LEU A 572 -38.15 11.71 -40.33
C LEU A 572 -38.44 11.02 -41.67
N GLN A 573 -37.43 10.37 -42.26
CA GLN A 573 -37.60 9.57 -43.49
C GLN A 573 -38.52 8.36 -43.28
N SER A 574 -38.70 7.86 -42.05
CA SER A 574 -39.66 6.78 -41.78
C SER A 574 -41.10 7.18 -42.09
N TRP A 575 -41.42 8.48 -42.11
CA TRP A 575 -42.72 9.00 -42.51
C TRP A 575 -42.94 8.97 -44.04
N ASN A 576 -41.91 8.74 -44.85
CA ASN A 576 -42.02 8.78 -46.32
C ASN A 576 -43.06 7.80 -46.88
N LYS A 577 -43.23 6.63 -46.25
CA LYS A 577 -44.27 5.66 -46.61
C LYS A 577 -45.67 6.28 -46.51
N ILE A 578 -45.97 6.91 -45.38
CA ILE A 578 -47.24 7.62 -45.15
C ILE A 578 -47.36 8.84 -46.08
N LEU A 579 -46.30 9.63 -46.21
CA LEU A 579 -46.27 10.83 -47.03
C LEU A 579 -46.54 10.53 -48.51
N SER A 580 -46.10 9.38 -49.02
CA SER A 580 -46.35 8.96 -50.41
C SER A 580 -47.85 8.84 -50.74
N HIS A 581 -48.69 8.52 -49.74
CA HIS A 581 -50.14 8.45 -49.89
C HIS A 581 -50.83 9.82 -49.78
N LEU A 582 -50.12 10.85 -49.31
CA LEU A 582 -50.65 12.20 -49.10
C LEU A 582 -50.44 13.15 -50.28
N VAL A 583 -49.64 12.75 -51.27
CA VAL A 583 -49.34 13.56 -52.45
C VAL A 583 -50.34 13.24 -53.56
N LEU A 584 -50.86 14.28 -54.23
CA LEU A 584 -51.61 14.15 -55.48
C LEU A 584 -50.70 14.55 -56.64
N ASP A 585 -50.52 13.65 -57.61
CA ASP A 585 -49.64 13.89 -58.76
C ASP A 585 -50.23 14.91 -59.75
N GLU A 586 -51.56 14.96 -59.82
CA GLU A 586 -52.33 15.93 -60.61
C GLU A 586 -53.42 16.56 -59.73
N ALA A 587 -53.75 17.83 -59.99
CA ALA A 587 -54.85 18.50 -59.31
C ALA A 587 -56.19 17.81 -59.65
N LEU A 588 -57.08 17.69 -58.65
CA LEU A 588 -58.37 17.04 -58.86
C LEU A 588 -59.23 17.85 -59.85
N PRO A 589 -59.82 17.22 -60.87
CA PRO A 589 -60.71 17.91 -61.80
C PRO A 589 -62.01 18.31 -61.09
N ALA A 590 -62.64 19.40 -61.55
CA ALA A 590 -63.90 19.92 -60.98
C ALA A 590 -65.05 18.88 -60.97
N LYS A 591 -65.01 17.90 -61.88
CA LYS A 591 -65.88 16.73 -61.88
C LYS A 591 -65.04 15.46 -61.86
N LEU A 592 -65.05 14.77 -60.72
CA LEU A 592 -64.31 13.52 -60.53
C LEU A 592 -64.80 12.41 -61.48
N ARG A 593 -63.88 11.80 -62.22
CA ARG A 593 -64.13 10.56 -62.96
C ARG A 593 -64.07 9.36 -62.00
N ASP A 594 -64.60 8.22 -62.41
CA ASP A 594 -64.58 7.02 -61.55
C ASP A 594 -63.16 6.57 -61.19
N LYS A 595 -62.18 6.77 -62.08
CA LYS A 595 -60.76 6.55 -61.82
C LYS A 595 -60.23 7.47 -60.70
N ASP A 596 -60.59 8.76 -60.71
CA ASP A 596 -60.15 9.73 -59.70
C ASP A 596 -60.80 9.43 -58.34
N ARG A 597 -62.07 9.01 -58.35
CA ARG A 597 -62.78 8.56 -57.14
C ARG A 597 -62.16 7.31 -56.54
N GLN A 598 -61.78 6.33 -57.37
CA GLN A 598 -61.12 5.11 -56.92
C GLN A 598 -59.73 5.41 -56.35
N MET A 599 -58.95 6.26 -57.04
CA MET A 599 -57.64 6.71 -56.56
C MET A 599 -57.72 7.38 -55.17
N LEU A 600 -58.69 8.27 -54.94
CA LEU A 600 -58.88 8.91 -53.64
C LEU A 600 -59.24 7.89 -52.54
N LYS A 601 -60.10 6.91 -52.84
CA LYS A 601 -60.43 5.83 -51.91
C LYS A 601 -59.20 4.99 -51.56
N ASP A 602 -58.39 4.65 -52.55
CA ASP A 602 -57.20 3.83 -52.37
C ASP A 602 -56.13 4.59 -51.56
N LYS A 603 -55.83 5.85 -51.90
CA LYS A 603 -54.88 6.68 -51.15
C LYS A 603 -55.32 6.93 -49.71
N LEU A 604 -56.58 7.27 -49.46
CA LEU A 604 -57.10 7.49 -48.10
C LEU A 604 -57.19 6.19 -47.29
N SER A 605 -57.56 5.07 -47.91
CA SER A 605 -57.57 3.78 -47.23
C SER A 605 -56.15 3.29 -46.89
N ALA A 606 -55.20 3.47 -47.81
CA ALA A 606 -53.79 3.19 -47.57
C ALA A 606 -53.25 4.08 -46.45
N PHE A 607 -53.51 5.39 -46.51
CA PHE A 607 -53.15 6.33 -45.44
C PHE A 607 -53.69 5.87 -44.08
N ASN A 608 -54.99 5.55 -43.96
CA ASN A 608 -55.57 5.15 -42.68
C ASN A 608 -54.89 3.91 -42.10
N ARG A 609 -54.57 2.92 -42.93
CA ARG A 609 -53.87 1.70 -42.50
C ARG A 609 -52.46 2.01 -42.01
N GLU A 610 -51.69 2.74 -42.82
CA GLU A 610 -50.31 3.10 -42.48
C GLU A 610 -50.25 4.03 -41.26
N TRP A 611 -51.21 4.95 -41.13
CA TRP A 611 -51.36 5.83 -39.98
C TRP A 611 -51.63 5.06 -38.68
N GLU A 612 -52.55 4.09 -38.71
CA GLU A 612 -52.86 3.23 -37.55
C GLU A 612 -51.65 2.40 -37.11
N GLU A 613 -50.89 1.84 -38.07
CA GLU A 613 -49.66 1.09 -37.82
C GLU A 613 -48.55 1.98 -37.22
N ALA A 614 -48.28 3.13 -37.85
CA ALA A 614 -47.28 4.07 -37.37
C ALA A 614 -47.66 4.64 -35.99
N THR A 615 -48.93 4.97 -35.75
CA THR A 615 -49.42 5.44 -34.45
C THR A 615 -49.15 4.40 -33.36
N ARG A 616 -49.42 3.12 -33.64
CA ARG A 616 -49.15 2.03 -32.71
C ARG A 616 -47.66 1.90 -32.41
N ALA A 617 -46.82 1.95 -33.45
CA ALA A 617 -45.37 1.86 -33.29
C ALA A 617 -44.81 3.07 -32.51
N GLN A 618 -45.12 4.30 -32.92
CA GLN A 618 -44.58 5.53 -32.32
C GLN A 618 -45.00 5.71 -30.86
N ARG A 619 -46.18 5.23 -30.46
CA ARG A 619 -46.61 5.22 -29.05
C ARG A 619 -45.85 4.22 -28.18
N SER A 620 -45.25 3.20 -28.77
CA SER A 620 -44.38 2.25 -28.06
C SER A 620 -42.94 2.74 -27.91
N TYR A 621 -42.57 3.84 -28.57
CA TYR A 621 -41.22 4.38 -28.53
C TYR A 621 -41.04 5.33 -27.36
N SER A 622 -39.84 5.34 -26.79
CA SER A 622 -39.46 6.21 -25.68
C SER A 622 -38.39 7.20 -26.12
N VAL A 623 -38.58 8.48 -25.80
CA VAL A 623 -37.59 9.56 -26.00
C VAL A 623 -37.40 10.27 -24.67
N PRO A 624 -36.40 9.85 -23.86
CA PRO A 624 -36.24 10.35 -22.50
C PRO A 624 -35.98 11.85 -22.41
N ASP A 625 -35.17 12.39 -23.33
CA ASP A 625 -34.85 13.82 -23.38
C ASP A 625 -36.07 14.65 -23.80
N ALA A 626 -36.47 15.59 -22.95
CA ALA A 626 -37.70 16.36 -23.14
C ALA A 626 -37.61 17.35 -24.30
N GLU A 627 -36.45 17.96 -24.52
CA GLU A 627 -36.25 18.94 -25.60
C GLU A 627 -36.29 18.24 -26.96
N LEU A 628 -35.59 17.11 -27.08
CA LEU A 628 -35.60 16.27 -28.26
C LEU A 628 -37.02 15.74 -28.55
N ARG A 629 -37.74 15.29 -27.52
CA ARG A 629 -39.10 14.77 -27.66
C ARG A 629 -40.04 15.79 -28.28
N GLU A 630 -40.07 17.00 -27.73
CA GLU A 630 -40.90 18.09 -28.24
C GLU A 630 -40.46 18.56 -29.63
N GLU A 631 -39.16 18.51 -29.91
CA GLU A 631 -38.64 18.81 -31.23
C GLU A 631 -39.11 17.79 -32.29
N LEU A 632 -39.06 16.48 -31.99
CA LEU A 632 -39.54 15.44 -32.88
C LEU A 632 -41.05 15.54 -33.11
N LYS A 633 -41.85 15.80 -32.07
CA LYS A 633 -43.30 16.05 -32.21
C LYS A 633 -43.57 17.21 -33.16
N ARG A 634 -42.85 18.32 -33.02
CA ARG A 634 -42.96 19.49 -33.89
C ARG A 634 -42.58 19.17 -35.33
N ALA A 635 -41.47 18.45 -35.54
CA ALA A 635 -41.01 18.06 -36.87
C ALA A 635 -42.00 17.11 -37.57
N ASN A 636 -42.58 16.15 -36.83
CA ASN A 636 -43.63 15.25 -37.33
C ASN A 636 -44.85 16.05 -37.81
N LYS A 637 -45.31 17.01 -37.01
CA LYS A 637 -46.43 17.89 -37.37
C LYS A 637 -46.13 18.69 -38.64
N GLN A 638 -44.94 19.29 -38.73
CA GLN A 638 -44.52 20.06 -39.91
C GLN A 638 -44.44 19.21 -41.18
N ALA A 639 -44.01 17.95 -41.05
CA ALA A 639 -43.92 17.03 -42.18
C ALA A 639 -45.30 16.56 -42.69
N LEU A 640 -46.21 16.21 -41.77
CA LEU A 640 -47.46 15.50 -42.09
C LEU A 640 -48.67 16.41 -42.23
N LEU A 641 -48.88 17.36 -41.31
CA LEU A 641 -50.15 18.10 -41.23
C LEU A 641 -50.45 18.94 -42.48
N PRO A 642 -49.51 19.69 -43.10
CA PRO A 642 -49.83 20.50 -44.27
C PRO A 642 -50.33 19.64 -45.44
N ARG A 643 -49.66 18.52 -45.71
CA ARG A 643 -50.00 17.60 -46.80
C ARG A 643 -51.32 16.88 -46.53
N TYR A 644 -51.51 16.39 -45.32
CA TYR A 644 -52.76 15.76 -44.93
C TYR A 644 -53.95 16.73 -45.01
N THR A 645 -53.78 17.95 -44.50
CA THR A 645 -54.84 18.97 -44.50
C THR A 645 -55.26 19.34 -45.93
N ALA A 646 -54.29 19.49 -46.84
CA ALA A 646 -54.57 19.76 -48.24
C ALA A 646 -55.35 18.61 -48.90
N LEU A 647 -54.90 17.36 -48.73
CA LEU A 647 -55.60 16.18 -49.28
C LEU A 647 -56.99 16.01 -48.67
N HIS A 648 -57.12 16.16 -47.34
CA HIS A 648 -58.38 16.04 -46.62
C HIS A 648 -59.38 17.10 -47.09
N ALA A 649 -58.96 18.37 -47.23
CA ALA A 649 -59.82 19.44 -47.74
C ALA A 649 -60.28 19.18 -49.19
N ALA A 650 -59.35 18.75 -50.05
CA ALA A 650 -59.65 18.43 -51.45
C ALA A 650 -60.62 17.24 -51.58
N ALA A 651 -60.45 16.19 -50.76
CA ALA A 651 -61.32 15.04 -50.74
C ALA A 651 -62.70 15.34 -50.11
N ALA A 652 -62.75 16.16 -49.06
CA ALA A 652 -64.01 16.55 -48.40
C ALA A 652 -64.90 17.43 -49.29
N ALA A 653 -64.30 18.26 -50.15
CA ALA A 653 -65.02 19.12 -51.09
C ALA A 653 -65.60 18.37 -52.31
N ALA A 654 -65.21 17.11 -52.54
CA ALA A 654 -65.53 16.39 -53.78
C ALA A 654 -66.40 15.14 -53.51
N PRO A 655 -67.45 14.86 -54.31
CA PRO A 655 -68.32 13.70 -54.12
C PRO A 655 -67.65 12.41 -54.64
N PHE A 656 -66.71 11.85 -53.87
CA PHE A 656 -65.90 10.68 -54.27
C PHE A 656 -66.46 9.34 -53.78
N ALA A 657 -67.29 9.32 -52.73
CA ALA A 657 -67.85 8.10 -52.13
C ALA A 657 -69.27 8.31 -51.59
N LYS A 658 -70.07 7.23 -51.52
CA LYS A 658 -71.41 7.23 -50.88
C LYS A 658 -71.35 7.35 -49.35
N HIS A 659 -70.26 6.85 -48.75
CA HIS A 659 -69.98 6.94 -47.31
C HIS A 659 -68.56 7.51 -47.11
N PRO A 660 -68.38 8.84 -47.18
CA PRO A 660 -67.07 9.49 -47.06
C PRO A 660 -66.35 9.20 -45.72
N ASP A 661 -67.10 9.04 -44.64
CA ASP A 661 -66.58 8.82 -43.27
C ASP A 661 -65.73 7.54 -43.13
N LYS A 662 -65.98 6.54 -43.99
CA LYS A 662 -65.16 5.31 -44.03
C LYS A 662 -63.70 5.61 -44.44
N TYR A 663 -63.50 6.65 -45.26
CA TYR A 663 -62.20 7.02 -45.82
C TYR A 663 -61.60 8.23 -45.11
N LEU A 664 -62.42 9.22 -44.74
CA LEU A 664 -62.02 10.39 -43.94
C LEU A 664 -62.18 10.10 -42.44
N LYS A 665 -61.48 9.08 -41.93
CA LYS A 665 -61.60 8.63 -40.55
C LYS A 665 -61.12 9.65 -39.50
N TYR A 666 -60.15 10.48 -39.88
CA TYR A 666 -59.45 11.38 -38.96
C TYR A 666 -59.54 12.83 -39.44
N ALA A 667 -59.94 13.75 -38.58
CA ALA A 667 -59.82 15.18 -38.90
C ALA A 667 -58.35 15.64 -38.74
N PRO A 668 -57.90 16.68 -39.46
CA PRO A 668 -56.54 17.22 -39.29
C PRO A 668 -56.20 17.58 -37.84
N LEU A 669 -57.18 18.09 -37.07
CA LEU A 669 -57.02 18.39 -35.65
C LEU A 669 -56.81 17.12 -34.80
N GLN A 670 -57.48 16.01 -35.16
CA GLN A 670 -57.31 14.73 -34.46
C GLN A 670 -55.93 14.14 -34.72
N ILE A 671 -55.41 14.25 -35.95
CA ILE A 671 -54.03 13.87 -36.27
C ILE A 671 -53.04 14.71 -35.48
N ALA A 672 -53.24 16.02 -35.41
CA ALA A 672 -52.38 16.91 -34.63
C ALA A 672 -52.34 16.52 -33.15
N ALA A 673 -53.50 16.22 -32.55
CA ALA A 673 -53.60 15.77 -31.17
C ALA A 673 -52.98 14.38 -30.93
N GLN A 674 -53.09 13.46 -31.90
CA GLN A 674 -52.43 12.16 -31.80
C GLN A 674 -50.90 12.28 -31.85
N LEU A 675 -50.37 13.14 -32.70
CA LEU A 675 -48.93 13.45 -32.78
C LEU A 675 -48.39 14.06 -31.48
N ASP A 676 -49.19 14.86 -30.78
CA ASP A 676 -48.82 15.43 -29.47
C ASP A 676 -48.59 14.35 -28.40
N GLY A 677 -49.35 13.26 -28.46
CA GLY A 677 -49.26 12.14 -27.52
C GLY A 677 -48.22 11.08 -27.88
N TYR A 678 -47.33 11.33 -28.87
CA TYR A 678 -46.25 10.39 -29.19
C TYR A 678 -45.09 10.54 -28.21
N PHE A 679 -44.43 9.43 -27.88
CA PHE A 679 -43.30 9.40 -26.94
C PHE A 679 -43.62 9.82 -25.50
N ASP A 680 -44.86 10.18 -25.20
CA ASP A 680 -45.29 10.42 -23.83
C ASP A 680 -45.37 9.08 -23.11
N GLU A 681 -44.76 9.00 -21.93
CA GLU A 681 -44.86 7.81 -21.09
C GLU A 681 -46.35 7.51 -20.88
N ALA A 682 -46.78 6.30 -21.23
CA ALA A 682 -48.02 5.78 -20.71
C ALA A 682 -47.88 5.82 -19.18
N ALA A 683 -48.64 6.72 -18.55
CA ALA A 683 -48.66 6.96 -17.11
C ALA A 683 -48.76 5.67 -16.27
#